data_AF-A0A229S8N4-F1
#
_entry.id   AF-A0A229S8N4-F1
#
_cell.length_a   1.000
_cell.length_b   1.000
_cell.length_c   1.000
_cell.angle_alpha   90.00
_cell.angle_beta   90.00
_cell.angle_gamma   90.00
#
_symmetry.space_group_name_H-M   'P 1'
#
loop_
_entity.id
_entity.type
_entity.pdbx_description
1 polymer ?
#
loop_
_entity_poly.entity_id
_entity_poly.type
_entity_poly.pdbx_seq_one_letter_code
_entity_poly.pdbx_strand_id
1 'polypeptide(L)'
;MSAVSALADEFVEALFDAEPVMPALQGFRPESTGLTDLSEAAGNAFRAKLADFAERAEALGAEGLSAEEKTTRDVLIATARARIALLDSRFVEFTVSDLFISPAAEVLTVLPMMSVGTGAQAEAHLGRIAAIPEYLRQAAQRHRDGVARGLLPVAYLVDATVAYLDRHLAEPSADPLLRQPAPDDDFETRRAALLRDVVRPAIAEYRDVLANEIAPHGRPEDKPGVCWLPDGEHIYALLAEMHTTTVRTPRELHQTGLDVIAELAAEYREYGSRVFGTTDLTEIFTKLRTDPALRWSSADELLDSARAAITRAEAEAPNWFGRIPPQPWTVEPVPAESAPGAPAAYYMWPAVDGSRPGIYFANTHKAEERFRHAAEATAFHEAIPGHHFQLSLAQGLSELPVLRRIGDFNAYAEGWGLYTERLADEMGLYSDDVAKLGMLTMDSMRAGRLVVDTGLHALGWSRRQAIDFLTENTPMALVEIESEVDRYIAFPGQALSYMVGRLEIQRIRAEAELTLGSRFDIKAFHDVVLGGGALPLSVLDGVVRDWVAGHGDTPNGLAEELMELKFEELPLWRSLLGLPGDEGAMPDPSAEAAAERRASAVAIAERAKALGTEGLSPVEAVTREVVIQQAEAMVDATDARASEFSVSDGLASPALFLLNELAVLTLNDEERVRGYLRRLDGIGGYLDALIVRQRAAAADGLVPPGFLVESGIAYVERYLGDEAGDPLALTASVSVEGYEAERDRLLAEVVRPAYVRYRDFLATELRPVAKPEEEPGLCALPGGQEKYAALIRAHTSTRRTAQDLHDTGLDMIAKLADQYRELGEKIFGTKDLGEIFERLRTDPALRWRDGDELLQAARDTIARAEAVAPQWFSTIPEEQCQVEPVPPAEAPGGTLAYYIEPSLDGARPGAYYANTYEAELRPKHTSEAIAFHEAVPGHHFQICIAHKLKGLPMLRGHADVNAYVEGWGLYAERLADEMGLYSSDLTKFGMLTQDSMRAGRLVVDTGMHALGWSRQQAVDYLAENTPMAKVEIEAEIDRYAAFPGQALSYMVGRLEIERIRAEAEAALGDRFDIKGFHEVVLSNGILPLRVLDDVVKAWVAAQ
;
A
#
# COMPACT_ATOMS: atom_id res chain seq x y z
N MET A 1 22.07 -25.74 22.19
CA MET A 1 21.13 -25.91 21.07
C MET A 1 19.76 -25.64 21.64
N SER A 2 19.05 -24.63 21.12
CA SER A 2 17.70 -24.31 21.60
C SER A 2 16.66 -25.28 21.04
N ALA A 3 15.43 -25.22 21.56
CA ALA A 3 14.33 -26.05 21.05
C ALA A 3 14.05 -25.78 19.56
N VAL A 4 14.14 -24.52 19.12
CA VAL A 4 13.97 -24.13 17.72
C VAL A 4 15.08 -24.72 16.85
N SER A 5 16.35 -24.58 17.24
CA SER A 5 17.45 -25.14 16.45
C SER A 5 17.36 -26.66 16.34
N ALA A 6 17.01 -27.35 17.43
CA ALA A 6 16.83 -28.80 17.42
C ALA A 6 15.68 -29.23 16.49
N LEU A 7 14.56 -28.49 16.49
CA LEU A 7 13.43 -28.76 15.60
C LEU A 7 13.79 -28.49 14.12
N ALA A 8 14.53 -27.42 13.85
CA ALA A 8 15.00 -27.10 12.50
C ALA A 8 15.99 -28.16 11.97
N ASP A 9 16.89 -28.67 12.81
CA ASP A 9 17.78 -29.77 12.44
C ASP A 9 16.98 -31.06 12.14
N GLU A 10 16.01 -31.42 12.99
CA GLU A 10 15.12 -32.56 12.76
C GLU A 10 14.31 -32.40 11.45
N PHE A 11 13.83 -31.19 11.17
CA PHE A 11 13.10 -30.87 9.95
C PHE A 11 13.97 -31.03 8.70
N VAL A 12 15.19 -30.50 8.71
CA VAL A 12 16.14 -30.63 7.59
C VAL A 12 16.46 -32.10 7.32
N GLU A 13 16.67 -32.90 8.35
CA GLU A 13 16.92 -34.33 8.20
C GLU A 13 15.72 -35.04 7.55
N ALA A 14 14.49 -34.67 7.93
CA ALA A 14 13.28 -35.18 7.30
C ALA A 14 13.13 -34.75 5.83
N LEU A 15 13.53 -33.52 5.47
CA LEU A 15 13.58 -33.06 4.08
C LEU A 15 14.62 -33.89 3.28
N PHE A 16 15.81 -34.08 3.83
CA PHE A 16 16.89 -34.83 3.18
C PHE A 16 16.55 -36.30 2.96
N ASP A 17 15.79 -36.90 3.88
CA ASP A 17 15.31 -38.27 3.74
C ASP A 17 14.22 -38.40 2.66
N ALA A 18 13.34 -37.39 2.53
CA ALA A 18 12.29 -37.39 1.52
C ALA A 18 12.81 -37.11 0.10
N GLU A 19 13.78 -36.19 -0.01
CA GLU A 19 14.34 -35.72 -1.29
C GLU A 19 15.87 -35.90 -1.30
N PRO A 20 16.39 -37.13 -1.48
CA PRO A 20 17.81 -37.45 -1.26
C PRO A 20 18.78 -36.91 -2.33
N VAL A 21 18.26 -36.40 -3.46
CA VAL A 21 19.08 -35.95 -4.60
C VAL A 21 19.70 -34.57 -4.36
N MET A 22 18.88 -33.59 -3.98
CA MET A 22 19.33 -32.21 -3.74
C MET A 22 20.40 -32.07 -2.65
N PRO A 23 20.28 -32.65 -1.43
CA PRO A 23 21.34 -32.58 -0.43
C PRO A 23 22.64 -33.25 -0.89
N ALA A 24 22.56 -34.27 -1.74
CA ALA A 24 23.74 -34.90 -2.30
C ALA A 24 24.40 -34.03 -3.37
N LEU A 25 23.61 -33.37 -4.22
CA LEU A 25 24.11 -32.39 -5.20
C LEU A 25 24.80 -31.21 -4.51
N GLN A 26 24.27 -30.78 -3.36
CA GLN A 26 24.86 -29.72 -2.52
C GLN A 26 26.03 -30.19 -1.64
N GLY A 27 26.30 -31.49 -1.57
CA GLY A 27 27.43 -32.07 -0.85
C GLY A 27 27.22 -32.38 0.64
N PHE A 28 25.99 -32.30 1.16
CA PHE A 28 25.68 -32.63 2.57
C PHE A 28 25.65 -34.14 2.83
N ARG A 29 25.13 -34.94 1.89
CA ARG A 29 25.03 -36.41 1.98
C ARG A 29 25.36 -37.09 0.65
N PRO A 30 26.58 -36.91 0.09
CA PRO A 30 26.92 -37.39 -1.25
C PRO A 30 26.79 -38.94 -1.38
N GLU A 31 26.95 -39.68 -0.28
CA GLU A 31 26.78 -41.13 -0.17
C GLU A 31 25.33 -41.62 -0.05
N SER A 32 24.34 -40.73 0.07
CA SER A 32 22.92 -41.11 0.09
C SER A 32 22.55 -41.85 -1.20
N THR A 33 21.70 -42.87 -1.14
CA THR A 33 21.29 -43.65 -2.32
C THR A 33 19.82 -43.43 -2.64
N GLY A 34 19.41 -43.70 -3.89
CA GLY A 34 18.01 -43.64 -4.30
C GLY A 34 17.54 -42.26 -4.82
N LEU A 35 16.28 -42.26 -5.27
CA LEU A 35 15.55 -41.08 -5.75
C LEU A 35 14.33 -40.86 -4.84
N THR A 36 13.68 -39.71 -4.97
CA THR A 36 12.42 -39.41 -4.26
C THR A 36 11.37 -40.49 -4.54
N ASP A 37 10.69 -40.97 -3.49
CA ASP A 37 9.55 -41.89 -3.65
C ASP A 37 8.30 -41.09 -4.05
N LEU A 38 7.90 -41.23 -5.32
CA LEU A 38 6.76 -40.51 -5.90
C LEU A 38 5.41 -41.17 -5.61
N SER A 39 5.36 -42.28 -4.85
CA SER A 39 4.10 -42.93 -4.52
C SER A 39 3.18 -42.03 -3.67
N GLU A 40 1.86 -42.16 -3.87
CA GLU A 40 0.88 -41.38 -3.08
C GLU A 40 1.01 -41.66 -1.57
N ALA A 41 1.40 -42.88 -1.19
CA ALA A 41 1.63 -43.25 0.20
C ALA A 41 2.82 -42.49 0.83
N ALA A 42 3.94 -42.37 0.10
CA ALA A 42 5.09 -41.61 0.56
C ALA A 42 4.77 -40.11 0.67
N GLY A 43 4.09 -39.54 -0.33
CA GLY A 43 3.64 -38.15 -0.32
C GLY A 43 2.74 -37.84 0.88
N ASN A 44 1.73 -38.68 1.15
CA ASN A 44 0.84 -38.50 2.30
C ASN A 44 1.57 -38.62 3.65
N ALA A 45 2.51 -39.57 3.77
CA ALA A 45 3.31 -39.72 4.99
C ALA A 45 4.21 -38.51 5.22
N PHE A 46 4.81 -37.96 4.16
CA PHE A 46 5.64 -36.77 4.25
C PHE A 46 4.82 -35.52 4.58
N ARG A 47 3.66 -35.33 3.92
CA ARG A 47 2.70 -34.27 4.25
C ARG A 47 2.34 -34.26 5.74
N ALA A 48 2.04 -35.43 6.31
CA ALA A 48 1.70 -35.55 7.73
C ALA A 48 2.87 -35.15 8.65
N LYS A 49 4.10 -35.50 8.29
CA LYS A 49 5.30 -35.05 9.02
C LYS A 49 5.48 -33.53 8.93
N LEU A 50 5.31 -32.94 7.75
CA LEU A 50 5.42 -31.50 7.56
C LEU A 50 4.38 -30.73 8.41
N ALA A 51 3.15 -31.25 8.50
CA ALA A 51 2.11 -30.69 9.35
C ALA A 51 2.49 -30.75 10.84
N ASP A 52 3.01 -31.89 11.31
CA ASP A 52 3.54 -32.02 12.69
C ASP A 52 4.65 -31.01 12.98
N PHE A 53 5.58 -30.81 12.04
CA PHE A 53 6.64 -29.81 12.20
C PHE A 53 6.12 -28.38 12.27
N ALA A 54 5.17 -28.01 11.42
CA ALA A 54 4.53 -26.70 11.46
C ALA A 54 3.80 -26.48 12.80
N GLU A 55 2.98 -27.43 13.23
CA GLU A 55 2.25 -27.36 14.51
C GLU A 55 3.21 -27.26 15.72
N ARG A 56 4.27 -28.07 15.74
CA ARG A 56 5.30 -28.03 16.79
C ARG A 56 6.05 -26.71 16.80
N ALA A 57 6.36 -26.14 15.64
CA ALA A 57 7.04 -24.84 15.54
C ALA A 57 6.13 -23.70 16.00
N GLU A 58 4.85 -23.70 15.61
CA GLU A 58 3.84 -22.74 16.06
C GLU A 58 3.64 -22.80 17.58
N ALA A 59 3.59 -24.01 18.15
CA ALA A 59 3.42 -24.22 19.59
C ALA A 59 4.58 -23.68 20.45
N LEU A 60 5.76 -23.44 19.88
CA LEU A 60 6.86 -22.79 20.60
C LEU A 60 6.58 -21.32 20.93
N GLY A 61 5.65 -20.67 20.20
CA GLY A 61 5.33 -19.25 20.37
C GLY A 61 6.52 -18.32 20.04
N ALA A 62 6.29 -17.01 20.10
CA ALA A 62 7.33 -15.99 19.86
C ALA A 62 7.90 -15.36 21.12
N GLU A 63 7.20 -15.48 22.23
CA GLU A 63 7.63 -14.89 23.49
C GLU A 63 8.90 -15.59 24.01
N GLY A 64 9.88 -14.80 24.43
CA GLY A 64 11.13 -15.30 25.01
C GLY A 64 12.15 -15.86 24.01
N LEU A 65 11.81 -15.97 22.72
CA LEU A 65 12.77 -16.32 21.66
C LEU A 65 13.66 -15.12 21.29
N SER A 66 14.93 -15.37 21.02
CA SER A 66 15.81 -14.38 20.37
C SER A 66 15.35 -14.10 18.93
N ALA A 67 15.79 -12.98 18.34
CA ALA A 67 15.46 -12.62 16.96
C ALA A 67 15.81 -13.76 15.97
N GLU A 68 17.02 -14.33 16.09
CA GLU A 68 17.47 -15.44 15.25
C GLU A 68 16.61 -16.71 15.40
N GLU A 69 16.11 -16.98 16.60
CA GLU A 69 15.21 -18.11 16.85
C GLU A 69 13.81 -17.87 16.28
N LYS A 70 13.29 -16.65 16.38
CA LYS A 70 12.01 -16.27 15.73
C LYS A 70 12.11 -16.45 14.22
N THR A 71 13.13 -15.88 13.59
CA THR A 71 13.37 -16.02 12.14
C THR A 71 13.49 -17.48 11.73
N THR A 72 14.25 -18.29 12.48
CA THR A 72 14.41 -19.73 12.18
C THR A 72 13.08 -20.48 12.29
N ARG A 73 12.29 -20.21 13.34
CA ARG A 73 10.96 -20.81 13.52
C ARG A 73 10.05 -20.44 12.34
N ASP A 74 10.03 -19.18 11.94
CA ASP A 74 9.12 -18.70 10.89
C ASP A 74 9.51 -19.21 9.51
N VAL A 75 10.81 -19.33 9.23
CA VAL A 75 11.32 -20.02 8.02
C VAL A 75 10.87 -21.48 8.01
N LEU A 76 10.95 -22.19 9.15
CA LEU A 76 10.50 -23.59 9.24
C LEU A 76 9.00 -23.72 8.93
N ILE A 77 8.17 -22.89 9.56
CA ILE A 77 6.71 -22.88 9.33
C ILE A 77 6.42 -22.60 7.85
N ALA A 78 7.05 -21.58 7.27
CA ALA A 78 6.86 -21.21 5.87
C ALA A 78 7.30 -22.34 4.92
N THR A 79 8.46 -22.95 5.14
CA THR A 79 8.93 -24.08 4.32
C THR A 79 8.01 -25.30 4.44
N ALA A 80 7.55 -25.64 5.65
CA ALA A 80 6.65 -26.75 5.87
C ALA A 80 5.32 -26.53 5.13
N ARG A 81 4.73 -25.33 5.25
CA ARG A 81 3.49 -24.95 4.57
C ARG A 81 3.63 -24.95 3.04
N ALA A 82 4.72 -24.38 2.51
CA ALA A 82 5.02 -24.39 1.09
C ALA A 82 5.10 -25.82 0.52
N ARG A 83 5.76 -26.74 1.24
CA ARG A 83 5.85 -28.15 0.83
C ARG A 83 4.52 -28.89 0.94
N ILE A 84 3.69 -28.57 1.94
CA ILE A 84 2.32 -29.09 2.03
C ILE A 84 1.49 -28.59 0.83
N ALA A 85 1.56 -27.30 0.49
CA ALA A 85 0.85 -26.71 -0.64
C ALA A 85 1.22 -27.41 -1.96
N LEU A 86 2.51 -27.69 -2.19
CA LEU A 86 2.97 -28.46 -3.35
C LEU A 86 2.37 -29.88 -3.38
N LEU A 87 2.35 -30.59 -2.25
CA LEU A 87 1.77 -31.93 -2.17
C LEU A 87 0.25 -31.92 -2.38
N ASP A 88 -0.45 -30.95 -1.79
CA ASP A 88 -1.91 -30.78 -1.88
C ASP A 88 -2.37 -30.36 -3.28
N SER A 89 -1.52 -29.62 -4.00
CA SER A 89 -1.76 -29.28 -5.41
C SER A 89 -1.79 -30.51 -6.32
N ARG A 90 -1.23 -31.65 -5.87
CA ARG A 90 -1.04 -32.87 -6.67
C ARG A 90 -0.24 -32.63 -7.96
N PHE A 91 0.69 -31.68 -7.94
CA PHE A 91 1.49 -31.23 -9.08
C PHE A 91 2.00 -32.38 -9.99
N VAL A 92 2.59 -33.42 -9.39
CA VAL A 92 3.13 -34.59 -10.13
C VAL A 92 2.08 -35.30 -10.99
N GLU A 93 0.80 -35.28 -10.61
CA GLU A 93 -0.25 -36.04 -11.30
C GLU A 93 -0.55 -35.47 -12.71
N PHE A 94 -0.47 -34.14 -12.88
CA PHE A 94 -0.82 -33.46 -14.14
C PHE A 94 0.36 -32.79 -14.86
N THR A 95 1.53 -32.68 -14.23
CA THR A 95 2.71 -32.07 -14.85
C THR A 95 3.46 -33.06 -15.74
N VAL A 96 3.34 -32.87 -17.05
CA VAL A 96 4.11 -33.60 -18.07
C VAL A 96 4.70 -32.59 -19.05
N SER A 97 6.02 -32.45 -19.03
CA SER A 97 6.80 -31.59 -19.94
C SER A 97 8.21 -32.15 -20.15
N ASP A 98 8.95 -31.57 -21.09
CA ASP A 98 10.39 -31.82 -21.31
C ASP A 98 11.29 -30.92 -20.44
N LEU A 99 10.70 -30.17 -19.50
CA LEU A 99 11.40 -29.33 -18.53
C LEU A 99 11.71 -30.12 -17.25
N PHE A 100 12.77 -29.73 -16.54
CA PHE A 100 13.28 -30.44 -15.35
C PHE A 100 12.28 -30.58 -14.18
N ILE A 101 11.15 -29.90 -14.23
CA ILE A 101 10.04 -30.01 -13.27
C ILE A 101 9.14 -31.23 -13.49
N SER A 102 9.35 -31.95 -14.59
CA SER A 102 8.66 -33.20 -14.94
C SER A 102 9.56 -34.40 -14.62
N PRO A 103 9.05 -35.52 -14.09
CA PRO A 103 9.87 -36.58 -13.50
C PRO A 103 11.01 -37.11 -14.39
N ALA A 104 10.73 -37.42 -15.66
CA ALA A 104 11.76 -37.96 -16.56
C ALA A 104 12.83 -36.93 -16.93
N ALA A 105 12.42 -35.67 -17.13
CA ALA A 105 13.35 -34.58 -17.42
C ALA A 105 14.15 -34.16 -16.18
N GLU A 106 13.57 -34.26 -14.98
CA GLU A 106 14.25 -34.02 -13.69
C GLU A 106 15.49 -34.92 -13.57
N VAL A 107 15.32 -36.23 -13.66
CA VAL A 107 16.44 -37.18 -13.49
C VAL A 107 17.50 -37.04 -14.58
N LEU A 108 17.10 -36.70 -15.82
CA LEU A 108 18.00 -36.48 -16.95
C LEU A 108 18.71 -35.12 -16.91
N THR A 109 18.26 -34.20 -16.06
CA THR A 109 18.86 -32.86 -15.91
C THR A 109 19.68 -32.77 -14.62
N VAL A 110 19.13 -33.19 -13.50
CA VAL A 110 19.70 -33.01 -12.16
C VAL A 110 20.81 -34.02 -11.87
N LEU A 111 20.64 -35.31 -12.20
CA LEU A 111 21.67 -36.31 -11.93
C LEU A 111 22.99 -36.01 -12.64
N PRO A 112 23.03 -35.58 -13.93
CA PRO A 112 24.26 -35.16 -14.61
C PRO A 112 25.02 -34.00 -13.93
N MET A 113 24.35 -33.16 -13.16
CA MET A 113 24.98 -32.04 -12.44
C MET A 113 25.81 -32.51 -11.23
N MET A 114 25.57 -33.72 -10.74
CA MET A 114 26.27 -34.28 -9.59
C MET A 114 27.70 -34.69 -9.97
N SER A 115 28.68 -34.39 -9.12
CA SER A 115 30.03 -34.93 -9.27
C SER A 115 30.08 -36.40 -8.82
N VAL A 116 30.80 -37.24 -9.58
CA VAL A 116 31.01 -38.66 -9.22
C VAL A 116 32.32 -38.80 -8.47
N GLY A 117 32.24 -39.04 -7.16
CA GLY A 117 33.41 -39.36 -6.33
C GLY A 117 33.84 -40.82 -6.40
N THR A 118 34.72 -41.24 -5.48
CA THR A 118 35.22 -42.63 -5.41
C THR A 118 34.53 -43.42 -4.29
N GLY A 119 34.68 -44.75 -4.29
CA GLY A 119 34.21 -45.62 -3.20
C GLY A 119 32.70 -45.54 -2.98
N ALA A 120 32.26 -45.18 -1.77
CA ALA A 120 30.84 -45.12 -1.41
C ALA A 120 30.04 -44.10 -2.25
N GLN A 121 30.66 -43.01 -2.70
CA GLN A 121 30.00 -42.00 -3.55
C GLN A 121 29.76 -42.55 -4.97
N ALA A 122 30.70 -43.33 -5.50
CA ALA A 122 30.55 -44.02 -6.78
C ALA A 122 29.39 -45.04 -6.72
N GLU A 123 29.35 -45.86 -5.66
CA GLU A 123 28.26 -46.81 -5.43
C GLU A 123 26.90 -46.12 -5.28
N ALA A 124 26.87 -45.01 -4.55
CA ALA A 124 25.65 -44.22 -4.37
C ALA A 124 25.14 -43.66 -5.70
N HIS A 125 26.03 -43.16 -6.56
CA HIS A 125 25.66 -42.67 -7.89
C HIS A 125 25.09 -43.78 -8.78
N LEU A 126 25.76 -44.96 -8.83
CA LEU A 126 25.22 -46.13 -9.54
C LEU A 126 23.86 -46.57 -8.96
N GLY A 127 23.68 -46.48 -7.65
CA GLY A 127 22.41 -46.75 -6.97
C GLY A 127 21.28 -45.82 -7.41
N ARG A 128 21.55 -44.52 -7.59
CA ARG A 128 20.56 -43.55 -8.13
C ARG A 128 20.17 -43.89 -9.56
N ILE A 129 21.15 -44.19 -10.43
CA ILE A 129 20.90 -44.63 -11.81
C ILE A 129 20.03 -45.91 -11.81
N ALA A 130 20.35 -46.87 -10.93
CA ALA A 130 19.59 -48.12 -10.81
C ALA A 130 18.16 -47.93 -10.27
N ALA A 131 17.86 -46.81 -9.59
CA ALA A 131 16.54 -46.49 -9.05
C ALA A 131 15.59 -45.81 -10.06
N ILE A 132 16.10 -45.29 -11.18
CA ILE A 132 15.30 -44.60 -12.22
C ILE A 132 14.07 -45.42 -12.67
N PRO A 133 14.14 -46.75 -12.90
CA PRO A 133 12.97 -47.51 -13.32
C PRO A 133 11.81 -47.51 -12.32
N GLU A 134 12.10 -47.59 -11.02
CA GLU A 134 11.05 -47.51 -9.99
C GLU A 134 10.43 -46.13 -9.98
N TYR A 135 11.26 -45.09 -9.95
CA TYR A 135 10.85 -43.70 -9.97
C TYR A 135 9.94 -43.38 -11.16
N LEU A 136 10.31 -43.79 -12.38
CA LEU A 136 9.48 -43.58 -13.57
C LEU A 136 8.19 -44.40 -13.55
N ARG A 137 8.18 -45.60 -12.97
CA ARG A 137 6.96 -46.39 -12.81
C ARG A 137 5.99 -45.75 -11.83
N GLN A 138 6.52 -45.20 -10.74
CA GLN A 138 5.72 -44.41 -9.80
C GLN A 138 5.16 -43.16 -10.48
N ALA A 139 5.97 -42.40 -11.22
CA ALA A 139 5.50 -41.26 -12.02
C ALA A 139 4.38 -41.65 -12.99
N ALA A 140 4.57 -42.72 -13.76
CA ALA A 140 3.54 -43.28 -14.65
C ALA A 140 2.25 -43.61 -13.90
N GLN A 141 2.35 -44.20 -12.71
CA GLN A 141 1.18 -44.49 -11.88
C GLN A 141 0.49 -43.20 -11.40
N ARG A 142 1.25 -42.19 -10.97
CA ARG A 142 0.69 -40.89 -10.55
C ARG A 142 -0.04 -40.19 -11.71
N HIS A 143 0.48 -40.26 -12.94
CA HIS A 143 -0.22 -39.74 -14.11
C HIS A 143 -1.52 -40.50 -14.42
N ARG A 144 -1.53 -41.84 -14.29
CA ARG A 144 -2.77 -42.64 -14.43
C ARG A 144 -3.80 -42.27 -13.37
N ASP A 145 -3.36 -42.09 -12.13
CA ASP A 145 -4.24 -41.67 -11.02
C ASP A 145 -4.79 -40.26 -11.28
N GLY A 146 -3.96 -39.34 -11.80
CA GLY A 146 -4.37 -38.01 -12.24
C GLY A 146 -5.46 -38.06 -13.31
N VAL A 147 -5.27 -38.88 -14.36
CA VAL A 147 -6.28 -39.12 -15.39
C VAL A 147 -7.60 -39.64 -14.78
N ALA A 148 -7.52 -40.59 -13.84
CA ALA A 148 -8.71 -41.11 -13.17
C ALA A 148 -9.46 -40.07 -12.32
N ARG A 149 -8.75 -39.05 -11.82
CA ARG A 149 -9.29 -37.93 -11.01
C ARG A 149 -9.69 -36.71 -11.84
N GLY A 150 -9.38 -36.68 -13.14
CA GLY A 150 -9.59 -35.51 -14.00
C GLY A 150 -8.48 -34.44 -13.88
N LEU A 151 -7.35 -34.77 -13.26
CA LEU A 151 -6.14 -33.93 -13.22
C LEU A 151 -5.32 -34.19 -14.50
N LEU A 152 -5.79 -33.62 -15.61
CA LEU A 152 -5.29 -33.94 -16.95
C LEU A 152 -4.08 -33.06 -17.32
N PRO A 153 -3.02 -33.61 -17.96
CA PRO A 153 -1.93 -32.78 -18.49
C PRO A 153 -2.37 -31.96 -19.71
N VAL A 154 -1.48 -31.14 -20.28
CA VAL A 154 -1.72 -30.43 -21.54
C VAL A 154 -1.21 -31.28 -22.72
N ALA A 155 -2.07 -31.58 -23.68
CA ALA A 155 -1.80 -32.56 -24.75
C ALA A 155 -0.51 -32.27 -25.51
N TYR A 156 -0.31 -31.03 -25.95
CA TYR A 156 0.89 -30.63 -26.68
C TYR A 156 2.19 -30.80 -25.87
N LEU A 157 2.16 -30.56 -24.55
CA LEU A 157 3.33 -30.78 -23.69
C LEU A 157 3.62 -32.28 -23.51
N VAL A 158 2.59 -33.13 -23.48
CA VAL A 158 2.77 -34.59 -23.50
C VAL A 158 3.45 -35.01 -24.81
N ASP A 159 2.98 -34.52 -25.96
CA ASP A 159 3.57 -34.81 -27.27
C ASP A 159 5.03 -34.34 -27.36
N ALA A 160 5.32 -33.13 -26.85
CA ALA A 160 6.67 -32.59 -26.77
C ALA A 160 7.58 -33.46 -25.89
N THR A 161 7.07 -33.93 -24.75
CA THR A 161 7.79 -34.84 -23.85
C THR A 161 8.09 -36.18 -24.52
N VAL A 162 7.11 -36.77 -25.21
CA VAL A 162 7.31 -38.01 -25.98
C VAL A 162 8.38 -37.81 -27.05
N ALA A 163 8.34 -36.69 -27.78
CA ALA A 163 9.35 -36.36 -28.79
C ALA A 163 10.74 -36.14 -28.17
N TYR A 164 10.82 -35.52 -26.99
CA TYR A 164 12.07 -35.37 -26.23
C TYR A 164 12.66 -36.74 -25.85
N LEU A 165 11.84 -37.63 -25.29
CA LEU A 165 12.27 -38.99 -24.93
C LEU A 165 12.65 -39.82 -26.17
N ASP A 166 11.97 -39.66 -27.30
CA ASP A 166 12.34 -40.29 -28.57
C ASP A 166 13.73 -39.86 -29.04
N ARG A 167 14.04 -38.56 -28.98
CA ARG A 167 15.37 -38.05 -29.34
C ARG A 167 16.45 -38.64 -28.42
N HIS A 168 16.20 -38.64 -27.12
CA HIS A 168 17.10 -39.26 -26.13
C HIS A 168 17.31 -40.77 -26.40
N LEU A 169 16.25 -41.51 -26.75
CA LEU A 169 16.32 -42.93 -27.09
C LEU A 169 16.93 -43.21 -28.47
N ALA A 170 16.99 -42.24 -29.38
CA ALA A 170 17.64 -42.37 -30.68
C ALA A 170 19.16 -42.20 -30.62
N GLU A 171 19.68 -41.48 -29.62
CA GLU A 171 21.11 -41.14 -29.50
C GLU A 171 21.77 -41.69 -28.21
N PRO A 172 21.96 -43.02 -28.07
CA PRO A 172 22.52 -43.62 -26.85
C PRO A 172 23.90 -43.07 -26.43
N SER A 173 24.72 -42.65 -27.40
CA SER A 173 26.05 -42.08 -27.11
C SER A 173 26.01 -40.65 -26.57
N ALA A 174 24.87 -39.97 -26.67
CA ALA A 174 24.66 -38.60 -26.18
C ALA A 174 23.89 -38.56 -24.85
N ASP A 175 23.74 -39.71 -24.18
CA ASP A 175 23.04 -39.80 -22.90
C ASP A 175 23.67 -38.85 -21.85
N PRO A 176 22.90 -37.90 -21.28
CA PRO A 176 23.45 -36.94 -20.34
C PRO A 176 24.03 -37.58 -19.07
N LEU A 177 23.61 -38.80 -18.71
CA LEU A 177 24.16 -39.55 -17.57
C LEU A 177 25.58 -40.11 -17.83
N LEU A 178 26.10 -39.99 -19.06
CA LEU A 178 27.49 -40.29 -19.41
C LEU A 178 28.43 -39.09 -19.26
N ARG A 179 27.90 -37.86 -19.08
CA ARG A 179 28.69 -36.61 -19.09
C ARG A 179 29.73 -36.54 -17.96
N GLN A 180 29.44 -37.16 -16.82
CA GLN A 180 30.37 -37.10 -15.69
C GLN A 180 31.58 -38.00 -15.93
N PRO A 181 32.79 -37.55 -15.54
CA PRO A 181 33.98 -38.39 -15.61
C PRO A 181 33.83 -39.59 -14.67
N ALA A 182 34.14 -40.78 -15.17
CA ALA A 182 34.15 -41.99 -14.37
C ALA A 182 35.40 -42.03 -13.46
N PRO A 183 35.25 -42.45 -12.18
CA PRO A 183 36.39 -42.58 -11.26
C PRO A 183 37.33 -43.73 -11.63
N ASP A 184 36.80 -44.81 -12.24
CA ASP A 184 37.56 -45.97 -12.73
C ASP A 184 36.81 -46.75 -13.83
N ASP A 185 37.49 -47.71 -14.45
CA ASP A 185 36.95 -48.54 -15.54
C ASP A 185 35.81 -49.48 -15.10
N ASP A 186 35.77 -49.89 -13.82
CA ASP A 186 34.70 -50.75 -13.29
C ASP A 186 33.39 -49.98 -13.19
N PHE A 187 33.46 -48.77 -12.62
CA PHE A 187 32.33 -47.85 -12.57
C PHE A 187 31.79 -47.58 -13.97
N GLU A 188 32.67 -47.27 -14.93
CA GLU A 188 32.25 -46.96 -16.30
C GLU A 188 31.53 -48.14 -16.96
N THR A 189 32.08 -49.35 -16.77
CA THR A 189 31.48 -50.59 -17.28
C THR A 189 30.10 -50.83 -16.67
N ARG A 190 29.96 -50.63 -15.35
CA ARG A 190 28.70 -50.83 -14.62
C ARG A 190 27.66 -49.77 -14.97
N ARG A 191 28.07 -48.50 -15.07
CA ARG A 191 27.23 -47.38 -15.53
C ARG A 191 26.69 -47.65 -16.92
N ALA A 192 27.55 -47.99 -17.87
CA ALA A 192 27.15 -48.30 -19.24
C ALA A 192 26.18 -49.51 -19.31
N ALA A 193 26.38 -50.52 -18.47
CA ALA A 193 25.46 -51.65 -18.37
C ALA A 193 24.10 -51.25 -17.79
N LEU A 194 24.06 -50.46 -16.71
CA LEU A 194 22.82 -49.94 -16.13
C LEU A 194 22.05 -49.08 -17.15
N LEU A 195 22.73 -48.16 -17.85
CA LEU A 195 22.09 -47.33 -18.84
C LEU A 195 21.47 -48.16 -19.97
N ARG A 196 22.22 -49.11 -20.53
CA ARG A 196 21.76 -49.97 -21.64
C ARG A 196 20.64 -50.92 -21.23
N ASP A 197 20.80 -51.63 -20.11
CA ASP A 197 19.97 -52.80 -19.78
C ASP A 197 18.82 -52.46 -18.81
N VAL A 198 18.90 -51.32 -18.10
CA VAL A 198 17.95 -50.94 -17.03
C VAL A 198 17.26 -49.61 -17.32
N VAL A 199 18.02 -48.52 -17.50
CA VAL A 199 17.47 -47.16 -17.61
C VAL A 199 16.76 -46.93 -18.94
N ARG A 200 17.41 -47.24 -20.07
CA ARG A 200 16.82 -47.00 -21.40
C ARG A 200 15.54 -47.81 -21.64
N PRO A 201 15.43 -49.10 -21.26
CA PRO A 201 14.16 -49.82 -21.30
C PRO A 201 13.07 -49.16 -20.45
N ALA A 202 13.41 -48.65 -19.26
CA ALA A 202 12.44 -47.96 -18.40
C ALA A 202 11.98 -46.61 -18.96
N ILE A 203 12.88 -45.84 -19.58
CA ILE A 203 12.51 -44.60 -20.29
C ILE A 203 11.59 -44.93 -21.48
N ALA A 204 11.87 -45.99 -22.23
CA ALA A 204 11.00 -46.45 -23.31
C ALA A 204 9.60 -46.86 -22.80
N GLU A 205 9.52 -47.61 -21.70
CA GLU A 205 8.25 -47.98 -21.06
C GLU A 205 7.48 -46.73 -20.61
N TYR A 206 8.13 -45.79 -19.92
CA TYR A 206 7.51 -44.53 -19.50
C TYR A 206 7.01 -43.70 -20.69
N ARG A 207 7.83 -43.58 -21.74
CA ARG A 207 7.45 -42.93 -23.01
C ARG A 207 6.22 -43.58 -23.63
N ASP A 208 6.13 -44.91 -23.61
CA ASP A 208 4.98 -45.64 -24.14
C ASP A 208 3.72 -45.41 -23.30
N VAL A 209 3.83 -45.30 -21.97
CA VAL A 209 2.71 -44.89 -21.11
C VAL A 209 2.26 -43.48 -21.47
N LEU A 210 3.19 -42.53 -21.60
CA LEU A 210 2.85 -41.15 -21.97
C LEU A 210 2.13 -41.09 -23.32
N ALA A 211 2.67 -41.77 -24.35
CA ALA A 211 2.12 -41.73 -25.69
C ALA A 211 0.78 -42.47 -25.84
N ASN A 212 0.62 -43.63 -25.19
CA ASN A 212 -0.52 -44.51 -25.42
C ASN A 212 -1.61 -44.38 -24.36
N GLU A 213 -1.26 -44.03 -23.13
CA GLU A 213 -2.19 -43.97 -21.99
C GLU A 213 -2.50 -42.55 -21.53
N ILE A 214 -1.55 -41.60 -21.65
CA ILE A 214 -1.73 -40.24 -21.11
C ILE A 214 -2.12 -39.22 -22.19
N ALA A 215 -1.42 -39.19 -23.33
CA ALA A 215 -1.68 -38.25 -24.43
C ALA A 215 -3.14 -38.20 -24.90
N PRO A 216 -3.90 -39.32 -24.98
CA PRO A 216 -5.31 -39.28 -25.37
C PRO A 216 -6.24 -38.47 -24.43
N HIS A 217 -5.79 -38.16 -23.21
CA HIS A 217 -6.55 -37.44 -22.20
C HIS A 217 -6.11 -35.97 -22.02
N GLY A 218 -5.07 -35.52 -22.74
CA GLY A 218 -4.52 -34.18 -22.55
C GLY A 218 -5.53 -33.06 -22.88
N ARG A 219 -5.50 -32.00 -22.08
CA ARG A 219 -6.25 -30.76 -22.33
C ARG A 219 -5.70 -30.06 -23.57
N PRO A 220 -6.57 -29.42 -24.36
CA PRO A 220 -6.15 -28.68 -25.55
C PRO A 220 -5.46 -27.36 -25.18
N GLU A 221 -4.71 -26.77 -26.14
CA GLU A 221 -3.93 -25.54 -25.96
C GLU A 221 -4.75 -24.26 -25.75
N ASP A 222 -6.08 -24.32 -26.01
CA ASP A 222 -7.03 -23.27 -25.65
C ASP A 222 -7.47 -23.33 -24.18
N LYS A 223 -7.15 -24.42 -23.47
CA LYS A 223 -7.44 -24.62 -22.04
C LYS A 223 -6.22 -25.13 -21.25
N PRO A 224 -5.06 -24.44 -21.34
CA PRO A 224 -3.81 -24.95 -20.77
C PRO A 224 -3.72 -24.73 -19.24
N GLY A 225 -4.40 -23.71 -18.72
CA GLY A 225 -4.34 -23.30 -17.32
C GLY A 225 -4.87 -24.33 -16.33
N VAL A 226 -4.42 -24.25 -15.07
CA VAL A 226 -4.86 -25.16 -14.01
C VAL A 226 -6.30 -24.89 -13.56
N CYS A 227 -6.86 -23.69 -13.80
CA CYS A 227 -8.29 -23.40 -13.59
C CYS A 227 -9.24 -24.36 -14.34
N TRP A 228 -8.75 -25.06 -15.36
CA TRP A 228 -9.51 -26.07 -16.10
C TRP A 228 -9.48 -27.47 -15.46
N LEU A 229 -8.77 -27.63 -14.34
CA LEU A 229 -8.78 -28.84 -13.51
C LEU A 229 -9.89 -28.79 -12.46
N PRO A 230 -10.33 -29.94 -11.93
CA PRO A 230 -11.08 -29.98 -10.69
C PRO A 230 -10.34 -29.22 -9.58
N ASP A 231 -11.03 -28.28 -8.92
CA ASP A 231 -10.46 -27.42 -7.86
C ASP A 231 -9.28 -26.53 -8.31
N GLY A 232 -9.22 -26.24 -9.61
CA GLY A 232 -8.10 -25.54 -10.25
C GLY A 232 -7.78 -24.15 -9.70
N GLU A 233 -8.81 -23.40 -9.29
CA GLU A 233 -8.62 -22.07 -8.68
C GLU A 233 -7.88 -22.18 -7.33
N HIS A 234 -8.26 -23.14 -6.49
CA HIS A 234 -7.59 -23.39 -5.21
C HIS A 234 -6.16 -23.91 -5.42
N ILE A 235 -5.96 -24.85 -6.35
CA ILE A 235 -4.64 -25.36 -6.73
C ILE A 235 -3.71 -24.21 -7.14
N TYR A 236 -4.20 -23.28 -7.98
CA TYR A 236 -3.38 -22.16 -8.43
C TYR A 236 -3.06 -21.17 -7.31
N ALA A 237 -4.04 -20.88 -6.43
CA ALA A 237 -3.80 -20.00 -5.28
C ALA A 237 -2.70 -20.55 -4.36
N LEU A 238 -2.72 -21.87 -4.07
CA LEU A 238 -1.67 -22.54 -3.29
C LEU A 238 -0.29 -22.43 -3.94
N LEU A 239 -0.20 -22.64 -5.26
CA LEU A 239 1.06 -22.57 -5.99
C LEU A 239 1.58 -21.14 -6.10
N ALA A 240 0.69 -20.16 -6.32
CA ALA A 240 1.04 -18.75 -6.32
C ALA A 240 1.61 -18.34 -4.95
N GLU A 241 0.91 -18.61 -3.85
CA GLU A 241 1.38 -18.31 -2.49
C GLU A 241 2.71 -18.99 -2.18
N MET A 242 2.88 -20.26 -2.56
CA MET A 242 4.14 -20.99 -2.38
C MET A 242 5.31 -20.30 -3.08
N HIS A 243 5.12 -19.83 -4.31
CA HIS A 243 6.18 -19.20 -5.10
C HIS A 243 6.44 -17.75 -4.72
N THR A 244 5.40 -16.98 -4.38
CA THR A 244 5.49 -15.56 -4.06
C THR A 244 5.83 -15.30 -2.59
N THR A 245 5.45 -16.21 -1.69
CA THR A 245 5.48 -16.04 -0.23
C THR A 245 4.62 -14.87 0.27
N THR A 246 3.64 -14.45 -0.54
CA THR A 246 2.68 -13.39 -0.24
C THR A 246 1.24 -13.92 -0.35
N VAL A 247 0.31 -13.24 0.34
CA VAL A 247 -1.12 -13.60 0.35
C VAL A 247 -1.93 -12.92 -0.77
N ARG A 248 -1.26 -12.31 -1.76
CA ARG A 248 -1.92 -11.58 -2.85
C ARG A 248 -2.69 -12.57 -3.74
N THR A 249 -3.91 -12.20 -4.09
CA THR A 249 -4.76 -12.99 -4.97
C THR A 249 -4.23 -12.97 -6.42
N PRO A 250 -4.54 -14.00 -7.23
CA PRO A 250 -4.22 -14.00 -8.66
C PRO A 250 -4.70 -12.77 -9.43
N ARG A 251 -5.84 -12.16 -9.05
CA ARG A 251 -6.38 -10.98 -9.73
C ARG A 251 -5.58 -9.72 -9.40
N GLU A 252 -5.20 -9.54 -8.13
CA GLU A 252 -4.33 -8.44 -7.72
C GLU A 252 -2.96 -8.53 -8.40
N LEU A 253 -2.40 -9.74 -8.50
CA LEU A 253 -1.14 -9.98 -9.20
C LEU A 253 -1.25 -9.69 -10.71
N HIS A 254 -2.37 -10.07 -11.34
CA HIS A 254 -2.65 -9.74 -12.73
C HIS A 254 -2.70 -8.22 -12.95
N GLN A 255 -3.45 -7.50 -12.11
CA GLN A 255 -3.58 -6.05 -12.20
C GLN A 255 -2.23 -5.36 -11.95
N THR A 256 -1.47 -5.80 -10.94
CA THR A 256 -0.10 -5.32 -10.67
C THR A 256 0.77 -5.44 -11.93
N GLY A 257 0.69 -6.56 -12.65
CA GLY A 257 1.44 -6.75 -13.90
C GLY A 257 1.06 -5.76 -15.00
N LEU A 258 -0.24 -5.47 -15.15
CA LEU A 258 -0.75 -4.50 -16.12
C LEU A 258 -0.30 -3.08 -15.78
N ASP A 259 -0.35 -2.70 -14.50
CA ASP A 259 0.04 -1.38 -14.02
C ASP A 259 1.54 -1.14 -14.26
N VAL A 260 2.39 -2.11 -13.92
CA VAL A 260 3.84 -2.03 -14.18
C VAL A 260 4.14 -1.93 -15.68
N ILE A 261 3.43 -2.66 -16.54
CA ILE A 261 3.59 -2.53 -18.01
C ILE A 261 3.23 -1.11 -18.47
N ALA A 262 2.17 -0.53 -17.93
CA ALA A 262 1.76 0.84 -18.25
C ALA A 262 2.80 1.88 -17.80
N GLU A 263 3.44 1.69 -16.65
CA GLU A 263 4.54 2.54 -16.17
C GLU A 263 5.78 2.43 -17.06
N LEU A 264 6.21 1.20 -17.38
CA LEU A 264 7.37 0.94 -18.24
C LEU A 264 7.20 1.55 -19.64
N ALA A 265 5.98 1.66 -20.13
CA ALA A 265 5.69 2.32 -21.40
C ALA A 265 6.13 3.80 -21.41
N ALA A 266 6.15 4.50 -20.28
CA ALA A 266 6.67 5.87 -20.20
C ALA A 266 8.20 5.89 -20.32
N GLU A 267 8.89 5.02 -19.58
CA GLU A 267 10.36 4.91 -19.62
C GLU A 267 10.86 4.49 -21.01
N TYR A 268 10.20 3.53 -21.66
CA TYR A 268 10.53 3.14 -23.03
C TYR A 268 10.44 4.31 -24.01
N ARG A 269 9.42 5.18 -23.88
CA ARG A 269 9.30 6.37 -24.73
C ARG A 269 10.43 7.36 -24.49
N GLU A 270 10.83 7.54 -23.23
CA GLU A 270 11.94 8.42 -22.87
C GLU A 270 13.25 7.94 -23.51
N TYR A 271 13.69 6.72 -23.20
CA TYR A 271 14.94 6.18 -23.73
C TYR A 271 14.87 5.93 -25.25
N GLY A 272 13.71 5.48 -25.76
CA GLY A 272 13.46 5.33 -27.19
C GLY A 272 13.61 6.64 -27.96
N SER A 273 13.22 7.77 -27.38
CA SER A 273 13.41 9.08 -28.01
C SER A 273 14.89 9.46 -28.12
N ARG A 274 15.69 9.12 -27.10
CA ARG A 274 17.15 9.39 -27.07
C ARG A 274 17.93 8.47 -28.01
N VAL A 275 17.61 7.16 -27.99
CA VAL A 275 18.35 6.13 -28.72
C VAL A 275 17.89 6.02 -30.17
N PHE A 276 16.58 6.01 -30.41
CA PHE A 276 15.99 5.71 -31.71
C PHE A 276 15.27 6.91 -32.36
N GLY A 277 15.12 8.04 -31.66
CA GLY A 277 14.44 9.24 -32.16
C GLY A 277 12.93 9.11 -32.25
N THR A 278 12.31 8.17 -31.52
CA THR A 278 10.87 7.90 -31.58
C THR A 278 10.29 7.61 -30.20
N THR A 279 9.03 7.96 -30.00
CA THR A 279 8.22 7.60 -28.82
C THR A 279 7.15 6.56 -29.15
N ASP A 280 7.17 5.98 -30.36
CA ASP A 280 6.29 4.87 -30.72
C ASP A 280 6.86 3.56 -30.18
N LEU A 281 6.16 2.95 -29.21
CA LEU A 281 6.55 1.68 -28.59
C LEU A 281 6.68 0.54 -29.61
N THR A 282 5.81 0.50 -30.62
CA THR A 282 5.86 -0.53 -31.66
C THR A 282 7.15 -0.41 -32.47
N GLU A 283 7.53 0.83 -32.80
CA GLU A 283 8.79 1.10 -33.50
C GLU A 283 10.00 0.76 -32.61
N ILE A 284 9.97 1.13 -31.33
CA ILE A 284 11.03 0.84 -30.35
C ILE A 284 11.24 -0.68 -30.23
N PHE A 285 10.16 -1.44 -29.98
CA PHE A 285 10.24 -2.91 -29.84
C PHE A 285 10.69 -3.57 -31.14
N THR A 286 10.23 -3.08 -32.29
CA THR A 286 10.68 -3.58 -33.59
C THR A 286 12.18 -3.36 -33.78
N LYS A 287 12.71 -2.18 -33.43
CA LYS A 287 14.15 -1.90 -33.50
C LYS A 287 14.96 -2.79 -32.56
N LEU A 288 14.54 -2.93 -31.30
CA LEU A 288 15.19 -3.83 -30.34
C LEU A 288 15.26 -5.28 -30.85
N ARG A 289 14.19 -5.76 -31.51
CA ARG A 289 14.12 -7.10 -32.09
C ARG A 289 14.91 -7.28 -33.37
N THR A 290 15.04 -6.26 -34.22
CA THR A 290 15.49 -6.46 -35.62
C THR A 290 16.77 -5.74 -36.00
N ASP A 291 17.22 -4.75 -35.23
CA ASP A 291 18.42 -3.98 -35.58
C ASP A 291 19.69 -4.85 -35.48
N PRO A 292 20.41 -5.08 -36.60
CA PRO A 292 21.65 -5.84 -36.59
C PRO A 292 22.74 -5.23 -35.71
N ALA A 293 22.72 -3.92 -35.46
CA ALA A 293 23.67 -3.25 -34.56
C ALA A 293 23.50 -3.68 -33.09
N LEU A 294 22.33 -4.23 -32.74
CA LEU A 294 22.02 -4.77 -31.42
C LEU A 294 22.36 -6.25 -31.28
N ARG A 295 23.20 -6.78 -32.17
CA ARG A 295 23.75 -8.14 -32.11
C ARG A 295 25.22 -8.12 -31.73
N TRP A 296 25.72 -9.25 -31.24
CA TRP A 296 27.14 -9.44 -31.01
C TRP A 296 27.88 -9.64 -32.33
N SER A 297 29.13 -9.17 -32.40
CA SER A 297 30.03 -9.44 -33.52
C SER A 297 30.75 -10.78 -33.38
N SER A 298 30.88 -11.30 -32.16
CA SER A 298 31.56 -12.56 -31.86
C SER A 298 31.20 -13.10 -30.47
N ALA A 299 31.49 -14.38 -30.24
CA ALA A 299 31.43 -15.00 -28.91
C ALA A 299 32.39 -14.32 -27.91
N ASP A 300 33.57 -13.89 -28.36
CA ASP A 300 34.55 -13.22 -27.51
C ASP A 300 34.04 -11.86 -27.03
N GLU A 301 33.39 -11.07 -27.90
CA GLU A 301 32.77 -9.79 -27.52
C GLU A 301 31.70 -9.97 -26.42
N LEU A 302 30.85 -11.01 -26.55
CA LEU A 302 29.82 -11.33 -25.56
C LEU A 302 30.45 -11.63 -24.20
N LEU A 303 31.45 -12.51 -24.16
CA LEU A 303 32.13 -12.88 -22.91
C LEU A 303 32.90 -11.70 -22.30
N ASP A 304 33.58 -10.90 -23.12
CA ASP A 304 34.33 -9.73 -22.66
C ASP A 304 33.40 -8.62 -22.13
N SER A 305 32.23 -8.44 -22.75
CA SER A 305 31.21 -7.52 -22.26
C SER A 305 30.69 -7.94 -20.88
N ALA A 306 30.42 -9.23 -20.67
CA ALA A 306 30.00 -9.75 -19.38
C ALA A 306 31.10 -9.56 -18.31
N ARG A 307 32.36 -9.88 -18.63
CA ARG A 307 33.51 -9.63 -17.73
C ARG A 307 33.64 -8.15 -17.38
N ALA A 308 33.49 -7.27 -18.35
CA ALA A 308 33.58 -5.83 -18.15
C ALA A 308 32.47 -5.33 -17.23
N ALA A 309 31.22 -5.76 -17.44
CA ALA A 309 30.09 -5.40 -16.59
C ALA A 309 30.31 -5.84 -15.14
N ILE A 310 30.65 -7.11 -14.92
CA ILE A 310 30.86 -7.68 -13.58
C ILE A 310 32.05 -6.99 -12.87
N THR A 311 33.14 -6.69 -13.60
CA THR A 311 34.30 -5.97 -13.04
C THR A 311 33.92 -4.56 -12.58
N ARG A 312 33.08 -3.84 -13.35
CA ARG A 312 32.58 -2.51 -12.93
C ARG A 312 31.73 -2.62 -11.68
N ALA A 313 30.82 -3.59 -11.64
CA ALA A 313 29.97 -3.82 -10.48
C ALA A 313 30.77 -4.19 -9.23
N GLU A 314 31.79 -5.06 -9.36
CA GLU A 314 32.70 -5.43 -8.28
C GLU A 314 33.45 -4.22 -7.70
N ALA A 315 33.92 -3.32 -8.56
CA ALA A 315 34.62 -2.11 -8.14
C ALA A 315 33.71 -1.13 -7.36
N GLU A 316 32.42 -1.07 -7.72
CA GLU A 316 31.44 -0.18 -7.10
C GLU A 316 30.77 -0.79 -5.86
N ALA A 317 30.72 -2.13 -5.75
CA ALA A 317 30.05 -2.85 -4.68
C ALA A 317 30.40 -2.38 -3.24
N PRO A 318 31.65 -1.99 -2.89
CA PRO A 318 31.96 -1.49 -1.55
C PRO A 318 31.23 -0.21 -1.13
N ASN A 319 30.66 0.55 -2.07
CA ASN A 319 29.83 1.71 -1.77
C ASN A 319 28.37 1.34 -1.44
N TRP A 320 27.94 0.12 -1.78
CA TRP A 320 26.54 -0.32 -1.70
C TRP A 320 26.33 -1.53 -0.78
N PHE A 321 27.40 -2.24 -0.41
CA PHE A 321 27.35 -3.43 0.43
C PHE A 321 28.37 -3.33 1.57
N GLY A 322 27.95 -3.68 2.79
CA GLY A 322 28.86 -3.76 3.94
C GLY A 322 29.66 -5.06 3.95
N ARG A 323 29.09 -6.14 3.40
CA ARG A 323 29.71 -7.46 3.24
C ARG A 323 29.93 -7.78 1.77
N ILE A 324 31.19 -8.03 1.41
CA ILE A 324 31.57 -8.50 0.07
C ILE A 324 31.93 -9.99 0.16
N PRO A 325 31.34 -10.86 -0.67
CA PRO A 325 31.69 -12.28 -0.67
C PRO A 325 33.16 -12.48 -1.07
N PRO A 326 33.95 -13.27 -0.33
CA PRO A 326 35.34 -13.56 -0.69
C PRO A 326 35.50 -14.57 -1.82
N GLN A 327 34.42 -15.26 -2.22
CA GLN A 327 34.44 -16.30 -3.25
C GLN A 327 34.71 -15.67 -4.63
N PRO A 328 35.65 -16.21 -5.42
CA PRO A 328 35.96 -15.68 -6.75
C PRO A 328 34.83 -15.99 -7.74
N TRP A 329 34.70 -15.14 -8.76
CA TRP A 329 33.83 -15.35 -9.92
C TRP A 329 34.63 -15.53 -11.22
N THR A 330 34.04 -16.20 -12.20
CA THR A 330 34.56 -16.33 -13.57
C THR A 330 33.43 -16.29 -14.60
N VAL A 331 33.78 -15.96 -15.85
CA VAL A 331 32.86 -15.94 -17.00
C VAL A 331 33.31 -16.98 -18.00
N GLU A 332 32.45 -17.98 -18.24
CA GLU A 332 32.73 -19.11 -19.11
C GLU A 332 31.65 -19.28 -20.20
N PRO A 333 32.00 -19.79 -21.39
CA PRO A 333 30.99 -20.17 -22.37
C PRO A 333 30.23 -21.42 -21.88
N VAL A 334 28.92 -21.48 -22.17
CA VAL A 334 28.17 -22.73 -22.01
C VAL A 334 28.86 -23.85 -22.82
N PRO A 335 29.05 -25.06 -22.26
CA PRO A 335 29.64 -26.19 -22.98
C PRO A 335 28.96 -26.45 -24.32
N ALA A 336 29.76 -26.70 -25.36
CA ALA A 336 29.30 -26.74 -26.75
C ALA A 336 28.19 -27.79 -27.00
N GLU A 337 28.21 -28.89 -26.26
CA GLU A 337 27.23 -29.98 -26.36
C GLU A 337 25.85 -29.60 -25.80
N SER A 338 25.79 -28.62 -24.89
CA SER A 338 24.54 -28.17 -24.25
C SER A 338 24.07 -26.80 -24.77
N ALA A 339 24.95 -26.04 -25.44
CA ALA A 339 24.70 -24.66 -25.83
C ALA A 339 23.45 -24.43 -26.72
N PRO A 340 23.08 -25.30 -27.69
CA PRO A 340 21.87 -25.08 -28.49
C PRO A 340 20.55 -25.07 -27.70
N GLY A 341 20.49 -25.72 -26.53
CA GLY A 341 19.29 -25.81 -25.69
C GLY A 341 19.39 -25.10 -24.35
N ALA A 342 20.52 -24.42 -24.08
CA ALA A 342 20.74 -23.69 -22.83
C ALA A 342 20.14 -22.26 -22.89
N PRO A 343 19.78 -21.67 -21.74
CA PRO A 343 19.34 -20.28 -21.68
C PRO A 343 20.45 -19.31 -22.13
N ALA A 344 20.12 -18.03 -22.28
CA ALA A 344 21.07 -17.00 -22.71
C ALA A 344 22.26 -16.85 -21.76
N ALA A 345 22.00 -16.94 -20.46
CA ALA A 345 23.00 -17.08 -19.42
C ALA A 345 22.39 -17.83 -18.22
N TYR A 346 23.25 -18.31 -17.32
CA TYR A 346 22.84 -18.79 -16.00
C TYR A 346 24.04 -18.74 -15.05
N TYR A 347 23.75 -18.60 -13.75
CA TYR A 347 24.75 -18.67 -12.71
C TYR A 347 24.90 -20.08 -12.12
N MET A 348 26.16 -20.48 -11.90
CA MET A 348 26.50 -21.66 -11.12
C MET A 348 27.25 -21.22 -9.86
N TRP A 349 26.74 -21.59 -8.69
CA TRP A 349 27.32 -21.23 -7.41
C TRP A 349 28.71 -21.83 -7.17
N PRO A 350 29.55 -21.16 -6.36
CA PRO A 350 30.84 -21.69 -5.92
C PRO A 350 30.66 -22.96 -5.09
N ALA A 351 31.65 -23.84 -5.14
CA ALA A 351 31.67 -25.02 -4.27
C ALA A 351 32.00 -24.62 -2.83
N VAL A 352 31.29 -25.19 -1.85
CA VAL A 352 31.46 -24.88 -0.41
C VAL A 352 32.90 -25.17 0.07
N ASP A 353 33.57 -26.14 -0.54
CA ASP A 353 34.95 -26.52 -0.24
C ASP A 353 36.00 -25.65 -0.96
N GLY A 354 35.58 -24.66 -1.76
CA GLY A 354 36.45 -23.77 -2.52
C GLY A 354 37.05 -24.38 -3.79
N SER A 355 36.66 -25.61 -4.17
CA SER A 355 37.20 -26.30 -5.36
C SER A 355 36.77 -25.68 -6.70
N ARG A 356 35.70 -24.88 -6.71
CA ARG A 356 35.12 -24.25 -7.91
C ARG A 356 34.67 -22.81 -7.60
N PRO A 357 35.04 -21.81 -8.44
CA PRO A 357 34.53 -20.44 -8.33
C PRO A 357 33.03 -20.37 -8.66
N GLY A 358 32.41 -19.22 -8.38
CA GLY A 358 31.11 -18.89 -8.97
C GLY A 358 31.29 -18.68 -10.48
N ILE A 359 30.45 -19.30 -11.30
CA ILE A 359 30.60 -19.24 -12.76
C ILE A 359 29.36 -18.59 -13.36
N TYR A 360 29.54 -17.46 -14.03
CA TYR A 360 28.57 -16.91 -14.96
C TYR A 360 28.76 -17.60 -16.31
N PHE A 361 27.83 -18.48 -16.68
CA PHE A 361 27.84 -19.10 -17.99
C PHE A 361 27.11 -18.25 -18.99
N ALA A 362 27.79 -17.85 -20.07
CA ALA A 362 27.19 -17.10 -21.16
C ALA A 362 27.07 -17.99 -22.41
N ASN A 363 25.89 -18.02 -23.01
CA ASN A 363 25.65 -18.90 -24.16
C ASN A 363 26.17 -18.26 -25.45
N THR A 364 27.33 -18.75 -25.90
CA THR A 364 28.00 -18.27 -27.12
C THR A 364 27.51 -18.93 -28.40
N HIS A 365 26.55 -19.87 -28.32
CA HIS A 365 25.95 -20.47 -29.50
C HIS A 365 25.22 -19.41 -30.32
N LYS A 366 25.64 -19.25 -31.59
CA LYS A 366 25.12 -18.24 -32.52
C LYS A 366 25.11 -16.84 -31.91
N ALA A 367 26.23 -16.43 -31.31
CA ALA A 367 26.35 -15.13 -30.64
C ALA A 367 25.87 -13.96 -31.52
N GLU A 368 26.12 -14.03 -32.82
CA GLU A 368 25.68 -13.05 -33.83
C GLU A 368 24.16 -12.94 -34.03
N GLU A 369 23.39 -13.91 -33.56
CA GLU A 369 21.92 -13.87 -33.57
C GLU A 369 21.36 -13.31 -32.24
N ARG A 370 22.18 -13.22 -31.19
CA ARG A 370 21.77 -12.84 -29.81
C ARG A 370 21.77 -11.34 -29.57
N PHE A 371 20.80 -10.89 -28.77
CA PHE A 371 20.64 -9.51 -28.37
C PHE A 371 21.74 -9.07 -27.40
N ARG A 372 22.43 -7.96 -27.70
CA ARG A 372 23.44 -7.38 -26.79
C ARG A 372 22.86 -6.43 -25.74
N HIS A 373 21.70 -5.83 -26.01
CA HIS A 373 21.16 -4.74 -25.19
C HIS A 373 20.81 -5.20 -23.76
N ALA A 374 20.30 -6.42 -23.58
CA ALA A 374 19.93 -6.97 -22.26
C ALA A 374 21.10 -7.59 -21.47
N ALA A 375 22.32 -7.57 -22.01
CA ALA A 375 23.43 -8.35 -21.47
C ALA A 375 23.97 -7.82 -20.15
N GLU A 376 24.01 -6.49 -19.97
CA GLU A 376 24.48 -5.91 -18.70
C GLU A 376 23.50 -6.19 -17.57
N ALA A 377 22.19 -6.01 -17.81
CA ALA A 377 21.15 -6.37 -16.84
C ALA A 377 21.23 -7.85 -16.44
N THR A 378 21.41 -8.74 -17.42
CA THR A 378 21.60 -10.17 -17.16
C THR A 378 22.87 -10.45 -16.34
N ALA A 379 23.98 -9.77 -16.63
CA ALA A 379 25.22 -9.94 -15.87
C ALA A 379 25.08 -9.46 -14.42
N PHE A 380 24.37 -8.35 -14.18
CA PHE A 380 24.10 -7.85 -12.83
C PHE A 380 23.17 -8.78 -12.04
N HIS A 381 22.15 -9.35 -12.70
CA HIS A 381 21.23 -10.34 -12.15
C HIS A 381 21.94 -11.63 -11.72
N GLU A 382 22.74 -12.21 -12.61
CA GLU A 382 23.34 -13.54 -12.40
C GLU A 382 24.64 -13.47 -11.57
N ALA A 383 25.38 -12.37 -11.66
CA ALA A 383 26.66 -12.23 -10.97
C ALA A 383 26.60 -11.13 -9.90
N ILE A 384 27.23 -9.98 -10.14
CA ILE A 384 27.40 -8.91 -9.14
C ILE A 384 26.49 -7.73 -9.51
N PRO A 385 25.58 -7.28 -8.63
CA PRO A 385 25.39 -7.69 -7.24
C PRO A 385 24.29 -8.75 -6.99
N GLY A 386 23.79 -9.44 -8.04
CA GLY A 386 22.72 -10.43 -7.95
C GLY A 386 23.11 -11.79 -7.33
N HIS A 387 22.87 -12.88 -8.05
CA HIS A 387 22.96 -14.25 -7.50
C HIS A 387 24.34 -14.62 -6.95
N HIS A 388 25.44 -14.10 -7.51
CA HIS A 388 26.77 -14.38 -6.95
C HIS A 388 26.88 -13.86 -5.52
N PHE A 389 26.43 -12.63 -5.24
CA PHE A 389 26.46 -12.07 -3.89
C PHE A 389 25.54 -12.83 -2.95
N GLN A 390 24.28 -13.01 -3.35
CA GLN A 390 23.27 -13.67 -2.54
C GLN A 390 23.68 -15.09 -2.15
N LEU A 391 24.08 -15.92 -3.10
CA LEU A 391 24.44 -17.32 -2.85
C LEU A 391 25.78 -17.46 -2.12
N SER A 392 26.79 -16.66 -2.49
CA SER A 392 28.13 -16.77 -1.89
C SER A 392 28.16 -16.29 -0.44
N LEU A 393 27.39 -15.25 -0.11
CA LEU A 393 27.22 -14.81 1.28
C LEU A 393 26.47 -15.86 2.09
N ALA A 394 25.36 -16.42 1.58
CA ALA A 394 24.59 -17.44 2.28
C ALA A 394 25.43 -18.68 2.68
N GLN A 395 26.37 -19.10 1.84
CA GLN A 395 27.31 -20.18 2.16
C GLN A 395 28.23 -19.86 3.35
N GLY A 396 28.56 -18.58 3.55
CA GLY A 396 29.44 -18.11 4.63
C GLY A 396 28.77 -18.01 6.00
N LEU A 397 27.44 -18.07 6.08
CA LEU A 397 26.65 -17.88 7.31
C LEU A 397 26.63 -19.14 8.21
N SER A 398 27.81 -19.64 8.57
CA SER A 398 28.00 -20.90 9.30
C SER A 398 27.37 -20.93 10.70
N GLU A 399 27.05 -19.77 11.26
CA GLU A 399 26.33 -19.56 12.51
C GLU A 399 24.83 -19.84 12.41
N LEU A 400 24.26 -19.82 11.20
CA LEU A 400 22.85 -20.09 10.96
C LEU A 400 22.56 -21.59 10.83
N PRO A 401 21.36 -22.05 11.25
CA PRO A 401 20.89 -23.41 10.98
C PRO A 401 20.94 -23.74 9.49
N VAL A 402 21.17 -25.02 9.15
CA VAL A 402 21.23 -25.50 7.75
C VAL A 402 20.02 -25.03 6.96
N LEU A 403 18.82 -25.12 7.56
CA LEU A 403 17.55 -24.70 6.96
C LEU A 403 17.60 -23.32 6.30
N ARG A 404 18.22 -22.32 6.94
CA ARG A 404 18.29 -20.94 6.42
C ARG A 404 19.34 -20.75 5.32
N ARG A 405 20.33 -21.64 5.26
CA ARG A 405 21.39 -21.61 4.23
C ARG A 405 20.97 -22.31 2.93
N ILE A 406 20.06 -23.28 3.04
CA ILE A 406 19.58 -24.09 1.90
C ILE A 406 18.13 -23.77 1.52
N GLY A 407 17.50 -22.80 2.19
CA GLY A 407 16.11 -22.43 1.95
C GLY A 407 15.89 -22.08 0.48
N ASP A 408 14.81 -22.60 -0.09
CA ASP A 408 14.45 -22.44 -1.50
C ASP A 408 13.19 -21.59 -1.63
N PHE A 409 13.39 -20.27 -1.67
CA PHE A 409 12.32 -19.28 -1.78
C PHE A 409 12.50 -18.50 -3.08
N ASN A 410 11.77 -18.90 -4.11
CA ASN A 410 11.87 -18.33 -5.46
C ASN A 410 11.72 -16.80 -5.45
N ALA A 411 10.76 -16.25 -4.72
CA ALA A 411 10.54 -14.81 -4.71
C ALA A 411 11.68 -14.03 -4.04
N TYR A 412 12.35 -14.59 -3.04
CA TYR A 412 13.53 -13.96 -2.45
C TYR A 412 14.71 -13.99 -3.42
N ALA A 413 15.02 -15.16 -3.98
CA ALA A 413 16.20 -15.32 -4.84
C ALA A 413 16.05 -14.56 -6.17
N GLU A 414 14.95 -14.78 -6.88
CA GLU A 414 14.68 -14.15 -8.18
C GLU A 414 14.29 -12.67 -8.02
N GLY A 415 13.62 -12.35 -6.92
CA GLY A 415 13.34 -10.97 -6.53
C GLY A 415 14.60 -10.17 -6.26
N TRP A 416 15.58 -10.76 -5.56
CA TRP A 416 16.90 -10.15 -5.36
C TRP A 416 17.60 -9.90 -6.68
N GLY A 417 17.68 -10.92 -7.56
CA GLY A 417 18.26 -10.77 -8.89
C GLY A 417 17.62 -9.61 -9.67
N LEU A 418 16.28 -9.56 -9.73
CA LEU A 418 15.57 -8.51 -10.45
C LEU A 418 15.64 -7.13 -9.76
N TYR A 419 15.70 -7.08 -8.42
CA TYR A 419 15.98 -5.86 -7.65
C TYR A 419 17.35 -5.29 -8.02
N THR A 420 18.36 -6.15 -8.15
CA THR A 420 19.73 -5.71 -8.47
C THR A 420 19.88 -5.12 -9.87
N GLU A 421 19.00 -5.47 -10.82
CA GLU A 421 18.99 -4.86 -12.14
C GLU A 421 18.65 -3.36 -12.05
N ARG A 422 17.63 -2.99 -11.25
CA ARG A 422 17.30 -1.57 -11.01
C ARG A 422 18.32 -0.89 -10.12
N LEU A 423 18.83 -1.58 -9.10
CA LEU A 423 19.93 -1.07 -8.25
C LEU A 423 21.17 -0.72 -9.08
N ALA A 424 21.49 -1.51 -10.11
CA ALA A 424 22.64 -1.23 -10.98
C ALA A 424 22.53 0.12 -11.70
N ASP A 425 21.32 0.63 -11.96
CA ASP A 425 21.11 1.98 -12.47
C ASP A 425 21.37 3.04 -11.40
N GLU A 426 20.91 2.82 -10.17
CA GLU A 426 21.21 3.69 -9.02
C GLU A 426 22.72 3.76 -8.73
N MET A 427 23.43 2.64 -8.93
CA MET A 427 24.88 2.53 -8.85
C MET A 427 25.63 3.19 -10.03
N GLY A 428 24.92 3.58 -11.11
CA GLY A 428 25.51 4.17 -12.32
C GLY A 428 26.31 3.17 -13.18
N LEU A 429 25.94 1.88 -13.17
CA LEU A 429 26.73 0.81 -13.82
C LEU A 429 26.43 0.58 -15.30
N TYR A 430 25.24 0.96 -15.77
CA TYR A 430 24.84 0.81 -17.17
C TYR A 430 25.70 1.67 -18.08
N SER A 431 26.24 1.06 -19.15
CA SER A 431 27.18 1.73 -20.04
C SER A 431 26.59 2.88 -20.85
N ASP A 432 25.30 2.77 -21.20
CA ASP A 432 24.57 3.72 -22.04
C ASP A 432 23.04 3.49 -21.99
N ASP A 433 22.29 4.35 -22.67
CA ASP A 433 20.83 4.26 -22.78
C ASP A 433 20.34 2.98 -23.52
N VAL A 434 21.18 2.33 -24.34
CA VAL A 434 20.83 1.04 -24.97
C VAL A 434 20.83 -0.07 -23.93
N ALA A 435 21.81 -0.07 -23.02
CA ALA A 435 21.85 -1.01 -21.90
C ALA A 435 20.65 -0.79 -20.94
N LYS A 436 20.23 0.46 -20.73
CA LYS A 436 19.01 0.79 -19.98
C LYS A 436 17.73 0.31 -20.67
N LEU A 437 17.62 0.40 -22.01
CA LEU A 437 16.53 -0.27 -22.75
C LEU A 437 16.56 -1.80 -22.59
N GLY A 438 17.75 -2.38 -22.37
CA GLY A 438 17.94 -3.76 -21.97
C GLY A 438 17.37 -4.10 -20.59
N MET A 439 17.64 -3.26 -19.59
CA MET A 439 17.00 -3.37 -18.28
C MET A 439 15.47 -3.32 -18.39
N LEU A 440 14.91 -2.36 -19.15
CA LEU A 440 13.46 -2.29 -19.38
C LEU A 440 12.89 -3.53 -20.08
N THR A 441 13.70 -4.16 -20.95
CA THR A 441 13.34 -5.44 -21.61
C THR A 441 13.20 -6.56 -20.59
N MET A 442 14.09 -6.61 -19.61
CA MET A 442 14.01 -7.59 -18.52
C MET A 442 12.80 -7.30 -17.61
N ASP A 443 12.58 -6.03 -17.27
CA ASP A 443 11.42 -5.57 -16.49
C ASP A 443 10.09 -5.94 -17.14
N SER A 444 9.88 -5.55 -18.40
CA SER A 444 8.62 -5.80 -19.12
C SER A 444 8.37 -7.29 -19.31
N MET A 445 9.42 -8.09 -19.48
CA MET A 445 9.32 -9.55 -19.51
C MET A 445 8.82 -10.13 -18.18
N ARG A 446 9.36 -9.67 -17.03
CA ARG A 446 8.91 -10.12 -15.70
C ARG A 446 7.56 -9.53 -15.27
N ALA A 447 7.21 -8.34 -15.74
CA ALA A 447 5.86 -7.79 -15.59
C ALA A 447 4.85 -8.61 -16.41
N GLY A 448 5.22 -8.93 -17.66
CA GLY A 448 4.46 -9.81 -18.54
C GLY A 448 4.19 -11.18 -17.94
N ARG A 449 5.16 -11.75 -17.20
CA ARG A 449 5.00 -13.00 -16.43
C ARG A 449 3.83 -12.94 -15.44
N LEU A 450 3.66 -11.84 -14.70
CA LEU A 450 2.51 -11.68 -13.79
C LEU A 450 1.19 -11.80 -14.55
N VAL A 451 1.09 -11.10 -15.69
CA VAL A 451 -0.14 -11.04 -16.48
C VAL A 451 -0.44 -12.38 -17.16
N VAL A 452 0.55 -13.01 -17.80
CA VAL A 452 0.30 -14.24 -18.56
C VAL A 452 0.12 -15.46 -17.68
N ASP A 453 0.85 -15.59 -16.57
CA ASP A 453 0.73 -16.73 -15.67
C ASP A 453 -0.65 -16.72 -15.00
N THR A 454 -1.05 -15.58 -14.42
CA THR A 454 -2.43 -15.41 -13.89
C THR A 454 -3.50 -15.46 -14.97
N GLY A 455 -3.20 -14.94 -16.17
CA GLY A 455 -4.06 -15.02 -17.34
C GLY A 455 -4.38 -16.47 -17.70
N LEU A 456 -3.35 -17.30 -17.84
CA LEU A 456 -3.47 -18.73 -18.14
C LEU A 456 -4.20 -19.46 -17.02
N HIS A 457 -3.73 -19.33 -15.78
CA HIS A 457 -4.08 -20.25 -14.69
C HIS A 457 -5.26 -19.81 -13.83
N ALA A 458 -5.65 -18.53 -13.83
CA ALA A 458 -6.80 -18.00 -13.08
C ALA A 458 -7.88 -17.42 -14.00
N LEU A 459 -7.51 -16.74 -15.08
CA LEU A 459 -8.46 -16.03 -15.96
C LEU A 459 -8.85 -16.80 -17.22
N GLY A 460 -8.31 -18.02 -17.40
CA GLY A 460 -8.70 -18.94 -18.46
C GLY A 460 -8.19 -18.55 -19.85
N TRP A 461 -7.09 -17.83 -19.96
CA TRP A 461 -6.46 -17.51 -21.25
C TRP A 461 -5.97 -18.77 -21.95
N SER A 462 -6.07 -18.75 -23.28
CA SER A 462 -5.41 -19.71 -24.17
C SER A 462 -3.91 -19.43 -24.29
N ARG A 463 -3.15 -20.44 -24.75
CA ARG A 463 -1.74 -20.28 -25.09
C ARG A 463 -1.51 -19.13 -26.08
N ARG A 464 -2.39 -19.00 -27.09
CA ARG A 464 -2.31 -17.93 -28.09
C ARG A 464 -2.47 -16.54 -27.47
N GLN A 465 -3.43 -16.35 -26.57
CA GLN A 465 -3.61 -15.06 -25.89
C GLN A 465 -2.38 -14.65 -25.07
N ALA A 466 -1.73 -15.59 -24.38
CA ALA A 466 -0.50 -15.31 -23.65
C ALA A 466 0.67 -14.91 -24.59
N ILE A 467 0.81 -15.59 -25.74
CA ILE A 467 1.82 -15.25 -26.76
C ILE A 467 1.56 -13.87 -27.35
N ASP A 468 0.32 -13.58 -27.73
CA ASP A 468 -0.07 -12.31 -28.35
C ASP A 468 0.18 -11.16 -27.36
N PHE A 469 -0.19 -11.34 -26.09
CA PHE A 469 0.06 -10.36 -25.04
C PHE A 469 1.55 -10.02 -24.88
N LEU A 470 2.43 -11.03 -24.77
CA LEU A 470 3.87 -10.78 -24.66
C LEU A 470 4.46 -10.18 -25.93
N THR A 471 3.92 -10.52 -27.10
CA THR A 471 4.36 -9.94 -28.39
C THR A 471 4.03 -8.46 -28.48
N GLU A 472 2.89 -8.04 -27.92
CA GLU A 472 2.46 -6.64 -27.91
C GLU A 472 3.21 -5.82 -26.85
N ASN A 473 3.55 -6.40 -25.69
CA ASN A 473 3.99 -5.65 -24.51
C ASN A 473 5.47 -5.82 -24.15
N THR A 474 6.23 -6.66 -24.86
CA THR A 474 7.67 -6.89 -24.57
C THR A 474 8.48 -6.92 -25.87
N PRO A 475 9.76 -6.51 -25.91
CA PRO A 475 10.58 -6.61 -27.10
C PRO A 475 11.23 -8.00 -27.31
N MET A 476 10.71 -9.06 -26.66
CA MET A 476 11.22 -10.43 -26.81
C MET A 476 11.02 -10.97 -28.23
N ALA A 477 11.83 -11.97 -28.61
CA ALA A 477 11.65 -12.70 -29.86
C ALA A 477 10.50 -13.72 -29.74
N LEU A 478 9.74 -13.94 -30.82
CA LEU A 478 8.57 -14.83 -30.80
C LEU A 478 8.90 -16.26 -30.33
N VAL A 479 10.04 -16.80 -30.76
CA VAL A 479 10.48 -18.14 -30.35
C VAL A 479 10.75 -18.24 -28.84
N GLU A 480 11.26 -17.16 -28.23
CA GLU A 480 11.48 -17.08 -26.79
C GLU A 480 10.15 -16.95 -26.06
N ILE A 481 9.23 -16.14 -26.59
CA ILE A 481 7.87 -16.00 -26.06
C ILE A 481 7.15 -17.36 -26.06
N GLU A 482 7.18 -18.10 -27.17
CA GLU A 482 6.55 -19.41 -27.27
C GLU A 482 7.12 -20.38 -26.24
N SER A 483 8.45 -20.46 -26.12
CA SER A 483 9.13 -21.32 -25.15
C SER A 483 8.81 -20.93 -23.70
N GLU A 484 8.77 -19.64 -23.38
CA GLU A 484 8.47 -19.17 -22.04
C GLU A 484 6.99 -19.37 -21.68
N VAL A 485 6.05 -19.16 -22.60
CA VAL A 485 4.63 -19.47 -22.36
C VAL A 485 4.43 -20.97 -22.09
N ASP A 486 5.13 -21.84 -22.83
CA ASP A 486 5.08 -23.28 -22.57
C ASP A 486 5.65 -23.64 -21.19
N ARG A 487 6.70 -22.94 -20.75
CA ARG A 487 7.23 -23.05 -19.38
C ARG A 487 6.21 -22.61 -18.34
N TYR A 488 5.52 -21.48 -18.54
CA TYR A 488 4.53 -20.98 -17.59
C TYR A 488 3.36 -21.97 -17.45
N ILE A 489 2.88 -22.51 -18.57
CA ILE A 489 1.86 -23.57 -18.57
C ILE A 489 2.31 -24.80 -17.75
N ALA A 490 3.57 -25.19 -17.89
CA ALA A 490 4.12 -26.37 -17.23
C ALA A 490 4.49 -26.12 -15.75
N PHE A 491 4.74 -24.87 -15.35
CA PHE A 491 5.20 -24.51 -14.01
C PHE A 491 4.38 -23.33 -13.40
N PRO A 492 3.07 -23.54 -13.18
CA PRO A 492 2.14 -22.52 -12.68
C PRO A 492 2.64 -21.83 -11.41
N GLY A 493 2.57 -20.50 -11.39
CA GLY A 493 2.88 -19.67 -10.22
C GLY A 493 4.36 -19.29 -10.09
N GLN A 494 5.29 -20.06 -10.66
CA GLN A 494 6.72 -19.78 -10.54
C GLN A 494 7.11 -18.47 -11.21
N ALA A 495 6.51 -18.16 -12.35
CA ALA A 495 6.82 -16.95 -13.11
C ALA A 495 6.48 -15.66 -12.34
N LEU A 496 5.58 -15.74 -11.35
CA LEU A 496 5.18 -14.62 -10.50
C LEU A 496 6.30 -14.17 -9.55
N SER A 497 7.19 -15.08 -9.16
CA SER A 497 8.14 -14.87 -8.06
C SER A 497 9.12 -13.72 -8.33
N TYR A 498 9.52 -13.51 -9.58
CA TYR A 498 10.50 -12.50 -9.97
C TYR A 498 10.02 -11.09 -9.65
N MET A 499 8.88 -10.70 -10.24
CA MET A 499 8.37 -9.34 -10.10
C MET A 499 7.80 -9.11 -8.71
N VAL A 500 7.06 -10.07 -8.13
CA VAL A 500 6.60 -9.96 -6.74
C VAL A 500 7.78 -9.84 -5.79
N GLY A 501 8.79 -10.69 -5.98
CA GLY A 501 10.06 -10.66 -5.28
C GLY A 501 10.69 -9.27 -5.22
N ARG A 502 10.93 -8.68 -6.39
CA ARG A 502 11.51 -7.33 -6.49
C ARG A 502 10.62 -6.29 -5.81
N LEU A 503 9.33 -6.27 -6.14
CA LEU A 503 8.41 -5.25 -5.66
C LEU A 503 8.30 -5.27 -4.13
N GLU A 504 8.31 -6.45 -3.51
CA GLU A 504 8.33 -6.56 -2.05
C GLU A 504 9.66 -6.12 -1.45
N ILE A 505 10.81 -6.45 -2.03
CA ILE A 505 12.11 -5.92 -1.57
C ILE A 505 12.16 -4.40 -1.69
N GLN A 506 11.64 -3.83 -2.78
CA GLN A 506 11.54 -2.38 -2.97
C GLN A 506 10.58 -1.73 -1.96
N ARG A 507 9.43 -2.36 -1.68
CA ARG A 507 8.50 -1.91 -0.63
C ARG A 507 9.19 -1.89 0.74
N ILE A 508 9.83 -3.00 1.12
CA ILE A 508 10.55 -3.14 2.40
C ILE A 508 11.67 -2.09 2.50
N ARG A 509 12.42 -1.85 1.42
CA ARG A 509 13.44 -0.80 1.36
C ARG A 509 12.83 0.59 1.53
N ALA A 510 11.76 0.90 0.81
CA ALA A 510 11.12 2.21 0.84
C ALA A 510 10.52 2.52 2.22
N GLU A 511 9.91 1.53 2.89
CA GLU A 511 9.46 1.65 4.28
C GLU A 511 10.64 1.95 5.21
N ALA A 512 11.75 1.20 5.10
CA ALA A 512 12.93 1.45 5.93
C ALA A 512 13.59 2.82 5.66
N GLU A 513 13.68 3.25 4.40
CA GLU A 513 14.16 4.58 3.99
C GLU A 513 13.29 5.68 4.59
N LEU A 514 11.96 5.53 4.54
CA LEU A 514 11.02 6.47 5.11
C LEU A 514 11.16 6.55 6.62
N THR A 515 11.11 5.42 7.33
CA THR A 515 11.15 5.40 8.80
C THR A 515 12.49 5.89 9.33
N LEU A 516 13.61 5.48 8.72
CA LEU A 516 14.95 5.86 9.19
C LEU A 516 15.37 7.26 8.73
N GLY A 517 14.79 7.77 7.64
CA GLY A 517 15.11 9.10 7.10
C GLY A 517 16.60 9.27 6.84
N SER A 518 17.20 10.32 7.39
CA SER A 518 18.64 10.61 7.25
C SER A 518 19.56 9.56 7.87
N ARG A 519 19.02 8.64 8.69
CA ARG A 519 19.77 7.55 9.33
C ARG A 519 19.79 6.27 8.50
N PHE A 520 19.05 6.20 7.40
CA PHE A 520 19.06 5.05 6.52
C PHE A 520 20.45 4.88 5.89
N ASP A 521 20.98 3.66 5.95
CA ASP A 521 22.23 3.28 5.29
C ASP A 521 21.95 2.09 4.37
N ILE A 522 22.12 2.31 3.06
CA ILE A 522 21.85 1.30 2.03
C ILE A 522 22.73 0.05 2.17
N LYS A 523 23.96 0.21 2.67
CA LYS A 523 24.88 -0.91 2.90
C LYS A 523 24.40 -1.76 4.06
N ALA A 524 23.96 -1.12 5.13
CA ALA A 524 23.39 -1.82 6.28
C ALA A 524 22.08 -2.52 5.92
N PHE A 525 21.22 -1.90 5.11
CA PHE A 525 20.02 -2.54 4.58
C PHE A 525 20.35 -3.81 3.78
N HIS A 526 21.26 -3.73 2.80
CA HIS A 526 21.64 -4.92 2.03
C HIS A 526 22.31 -6.01 2.88
N ASP A 527 23.10 -5.63 3.89
CA ASP A 527 23.67 -6.59 4.85
C ASP A 527 22.59 -7.33 5.66
N VAL A 528 21.46 -6.68 5.96
CA VAL A 528 20.32 -7.31 6.63
C VAL A 528 19.59 -8.26 5.67
N VAL A 529 19.29 -7.80 4.45
CA VAL A 529 18.59 -8.59 3.43
C VAL A 529 19.35 -9.88 3.08
N LEU A 530 20.67 -9.81 2.97
CA LEU A 530 21.53 -10.95 2.60
C LEU A 530 22.09 -11.71 3.81
N GLY A 531 22.15 -11.08 4.98
CA GLY A 531 22.76 -11.66 6.20
C GLY A 531 21.87 -12.69 6.90
N GLY A 532 20.59 -12.75 6.56
CA GLY A 532 19.63 -13.70 7.13
C GLY A 532 19.60 -15.09 6.48
N GLY A 533 20.35 -15.30 5.40
CA GLY A 533 20.17 -16.46 4.52
C GLY A 533 18.92 -16.31 3.64
N ALA A 534 18.45 -17.41 3.06
CA ALA A 534 17.24 -17.39 2.25
C ALA A 534 16.00 -17.32 3.14
N LEU A 535 15.20 -16.26 2.98
CA LEU A 535 14.01 -16.00 3.79
C LEU A 535 12.76 -15.91 2.89
N PRO A 536 11.58 -16.38 3.33
CA PRO A 536 10.32 -15.93 2.75
C PRO A 536 10.22 -14.41 2.85
N LEU A 537 9.61 -13.73 1.86
CA LEU A 537 9.51 -12.27 1.87
C LEU A 537 8.76 -11.73 3.09
N SER A 538 7.74 -12.44 3.57
CA SER A 538 7.01 -12.12 4.80
C SER A 538 7.90 -12.13 6.05
N VAL A 539 8.88 -13.05 6.11
CA VAL A 539 9.86 -13.10 7.20
C VAL A 539 10.93 -12.03 7.01
N LEU A 540 11.37 -11.76 5.78
CA LEU A 540 12.32 -10.70 5.47
C LEU A 540 11.79 -9.32 5.91
N ASP A 541 10.52 -9.02 5.65
CA ASP A 541 9.86 -7.78 6.10
C ASP A 541 9.96 -7.63 7.63
N GLY A 542 9.60 -8.67 8.38
CA GLY A 542 9.73 -8.69 9.84
C GLY A 542 11.17 -8.48 10.32
N VAL A 543 12.16 -9.11 9.67
CA VAL A 543 13.59 -8.94 9.99
C VAL A 543 14.06 -7.50 9.76
N VAL A 544 13.62 -6.87 8.67
CA VAL A 544 13.96 -5.46 8.39
C VAL A 544 13.27 -4.52 9.37
N ARG A 545 11.99 -4.76 9.71
CA ARG A 545 11.28 -3.97 10.74
C ARG A 545 11.96 -4.06 12.11
N ASP A 546 12.40 -5.24 12.52
CA ASP A 546 13.19 -5.42 13.74
C ASP A 546 14.53 -4.66 13.68
N TRP A 547 15.20 -4.66 12.52
CA TRP A 547 16.41 -3.88 12.30
C TRP A 547 16.16 -2.37 12.38
N VAL A 548 15.10 -1.86 11.75
CA VAL A 548 14.68 -0.45 11.84
C VAL A 548 14.39 -0.06 13.29
N ALA A 549 13.61 -0.86 14.03
CA ALA A 549 13.33 -0.63 15.44
C ALA A 549 14.61 -0.60 16.29
N GLY A 550 15.63 -1.39 15.92
CA GLY A 550 16.96 -1.37 16.54
C GLY A 550 17.73 -0.04 16.42
N HIS A 551 17.32 0.88 15.53
CA HIS A 551 17.92 2.21 15.38
C HIS A 551 17.33 3.26 16.33
N GLY A 552 16.39 2.85 17.20
CA GLY A 552 15.71 3.72 18.15
C GLY A 552 14.76 4.71 17.47
N ASP A 553 14.28 5.67 18.24
CA ASP A 553 13.25 6.59 17.79
C ASP A 553 13.76 7.51 16.67
N THR A 554 12.96 7.65 15.62
CA THR A 554 13.12 8.65 14.56
C THR A 554 11.87 9.53 14.50
N PRO A 555 11.95 10.76 13.97
CA PRO A 555 10.75 11.57 13.78
C PRO A 555 9.69 10.88 12.92
N ASN A 556 10.11 10.15 11.89
CA ASN A 556 9.21 9.46 10.97
C ASN A 556 8.60 8.20 11.60
N GLY A 557 9.36 7.41 12.35
CA GLY A 557 8.83 6.26 13.08
C GLY A 557 7.87 6.65 14.20
N LEU A 558 8.13 7.75 14.91
CA LEU A 558 7.17 8.29 15.88
C LEU A 558 5.91 8.88 15.21
N ALA A 559 6.04 9.36 13.97
CA ALA A 559 4.90 9.81 13.19
C ALA A 559 4.01 8.64 12.75
N GLU A 560 4.61 7.51 12.36
CA GLU A 560 3.90 6.26 12.08
C GLU A 560 3.22 5.72 13.33
N GLU A 561 3.93 5.66 14.47
CA GLU A 561 3.37 5.21 15.76
C GLU A 561 2.17 6.07 16.20
N LEU A 562 2.26 7.40 16.05
CA LEU A 562 1.15 8.30 16.36
C LEU A 562 -0.03 8.12 15.40
N MET A 563 0.24 7.80 14.13
CA MET A 563 -0.80 7.58 13.14
C MET A 563 -1.57 6.27 13.41
N GLU A 564 -0.87 5.20 13.79
CA GLU A 564 -1.53 3.97 14.24
C GLU A 564 -2.36 4.21 15.51
N LEU A 565 -1.86 5.00 16.47
CA LEU A 565 -2.65 5.40 17.65
C LEU A 565 -3.94 6.14 17.28
N LYS A 566 -3.92 6.97 16.22
CA LYS A 566 -5.14 7.61 15.69
C LYS A 566 -6.09 6.61 15.04
N PHE A 567 -5.58 5.61 14.31
CA PHE A 567 -6.42 4.54 13.78
C PHE A 567 -7.02 3.67 14.88
N GLU A 568 -6.29 3.42 15.97
CA GLU A 568 -6.85 2.74 17.16
C GLU A 568 -7.94 3.58 17.85
N GLU A 569 -7.78 4.90 17.90
CA GLU A 569 -8.81 5.81 18.42
C GLU A 569 -10.08 5.79 17.55
N LEU A 570 -9.91 5.85 16.23
CA LEU A 570 -11.01 5.87 15.28
C LEU A 570 -10.75 4.91 14.09
N PRO A 571 -11.00 3.59 14.26
CA PRO A 571 -10.72 2.59 13.21
C PRO A 571 -11.47 2.82 11.90
N LEU A 572 -12.62 3.51 11.98
CA LEU A 572 -13.41 3.88 10.81
C LEU A 572 -12.63 4.78 9.83
N TRP A 573 -11.73 5.61 10.34
CA TRP A 573 -10.99 6.56 9.52
C TRP A 573 -10.07 5.88 8.51
N ARG A 574 -9.46 4.75 8.89
CA ARG A 574 -8.67 3.90 7.99
C ARG A 574 -9.48 3.47 6.76
N SER A 575 -10.73 3.02 6.97
CA SER A 575 -11.64 2.66 5.89
C SER A 575 -12.11 3.86 5.06
N LEU A 576 -12.33 5.03 5.68
CA LEU A 576 -12.73 6.25 4.98
C LEU A 576 -11.66 6.76 4.01
N LEU A 577 -10.39 6.57 4.37
CA LEU A 577 -9.22 6.85 3.52
C LEU A 577 -9.03 5.78 2.43
N GLY A 578 -9.77 4.67 2.46
CA GLY A 578 -9.61 3.56 1.52
C GLY A 578 -8.40 2.68 1.81
N LEU A 579 -7.85 2.74 3.03
CA LEU A 579 -6.72 1.90 3.44
C LEU A 579 -7.24 0.52 3.90
N PRO A 580 -6.51 -0.58 3.61
CA PRO A 580 -6.85 -1.92 4.10
C PRO A 580 -6.55 -2.06 5.60
N GLY A 581 -7.27 -2.96 6.26
CA GLY A 581 -7.16 -3.28 7.69
C GLY A 581 -8.37 -2.83 8.52
N ASP A 582 -8.70 -3.62 9.54
CA ASP A 582 -9.69 -3.32 10.59
C ASP A 582 -11.11 -2.96 10.08
N GLU A 583 -11.53 -3.56 8.97
CA GLU A 583 -12.79 -3.28 8.27
C GLU A 583 -14.02 -3.49 9.16
N GLY A 584 -13.88 -4.29 10.22
CA GLY A 584 -14.94 -4.56 11.20
C GLY A 584 -14.74 -3.98 12.59
N ALA A 585 -13.65 -3.24 12.84
CA ALA A 585 -13.35 -2.70 14.17
C ALA A 585 -14.27 -1.52 14.51
N MET A 586 -14.67 -1.45 15.78
CA MET A 586 -15.41 -0.33 16.38
C MET A 586 -14.48 0.41 17.36
N PRO A 587 -14.59 1.75 17.49
CA PRO A 587 -13.87 2.50 18.51
C PRO A 587 -14.20 2.01 19.92
N ASP A 588 -13.25 2.07 20.86
CA ASP A 588 -13.54 1.85 22.28
C ASP A 588 -13.76 3.20 23.01
N PRO A 589 -15.01 3.51 23.41
CA PRO A 589 -15.32 4.75 24.11
C PRO A 589 -15.04 4.66 25.62
N SER A 590 -14.47 3.57 26.16
CA SER A 590 -14.21 3.40 27.60
C SER A 590 -13.21 4.44 28.16
N ALA A 591 -13.29 4.67 29.47
CA ALA A 591 -12.34 5.54 30.16
C ALA A 591 -10.94 4.94 30.21
N GLU A 592 -10.85 3.61 30.31
CA GLU A 592 -9.63 2.82 30.27
C GLU A 592 -8.90 3.03 28.93
N ALA A 593 -9.59 2.82 27.80
CA ALA A 593 -9.00 3.03 26.49
C ALA A 593 -8.55 4.48 26.28
N ALA A 594 -9.32 5.47 26.75
CA ALA A 594 -8.89 6.87 26.69
C ALA A 594 -7.66 7.15 27.57
N ALA A 595 -7.54 6.52 28.74
CA ALA A 595 -6.37 6.68 29.60
C ALA A 595 -5.11 6.04 28.99
N GLU A 596 -5.25 4.87 28.36
CA GLU A 596 -4.18 4.20 27.62
C GLU A 596 -3.73 5.04 26.43
N ARG A 597 -4.66 5.50 25.58
CA ARG A 597 -4.36 6.39 24.46
C ARG A 597 -3.64 7.66 24.90
N ARG A 598 -4.13 8.30 25.96
CA ARG A 598 -3.48 9.48 26.55
C ARG A 598 -2.05 9.16 27.02
N ALA A 599 -1.84 8.02 27.67
CA ALA A 599 -0.51 7.62 28.14
C ALA A 599 0.45 7.38 26.95
N SER A 600 -0.02 6.74 25.88
CA SER A 600 0.73 6.54 24.64
C SER A 600 1.08 7.87 23.97
N ALA A 601 0.11 8.78 23.83
CA ALA A 601 0.35 10.11 23.26
C ALA A 601 1.39 10.92 24.08
N VAL A 602 1.30 10.89 25.41
CA VAL A 602 2.34 11.50 26.28
C VAL A 602 3.71 10.88 26.04
N ALA A 603 3.79 9.54 25.97
CA ALA A 603 5.06 8.85 25.75
C ALA A 603 5.68 9.22 24.39
N ILE A 604 4.88 9.25 23.33
CA ILE A 604 5.30 9.66 21.98
C ILE A 604 5.81 11.11 21.99
N ALA A 605 5.06 12.04 22.61
CA ALA A 605 5.46 13.45 22.69
C ALA A 605 6.80 13.61 23.41
N GLU A 606 7.01 12.92 24.53
CA GLU A 606 8.27 12.99 25.29
C GLU A 606 9.44 12.35 24.54
N ARG A 607 9.23 11.21 23.87
CA ARG A 607 10.22 10.58 22.98
C ARG A 607 10.61 11.51 21.83
N ALA A 608 9.62 12.12 21.16
CA ALA A 608 9.85 13.09 20.10
C ALA A 608 10.63 14.31 20.61
N LYS A 609 10.28 14.85 21.79
CA LYS A 609 11.03 15.95 22.42
C LYS A 609 12.48 15.56 22.69
N ALA A 610 12.71 14.36 23.22
CA ALA A 610 14.02 13.84 23.59
C ALA A 610 15.01 13.68 22.42
N LEU A 611 14.51 13.52 21.18
CA LEU A 611 15.35 13.48 19.98
C LEU A 611 16.14 14.79 19.76
N GLY A 612 15.67 15.92 20.29
CA GLY A 612 16.23 17.24 19.97
C GLY A 612 16.15 17.56 18.48
N THR A 613 16.94 18.53 18.02
CA THR A 613 17.00 18.93 16.59
C THR A 613 18.39 18.73 15.98
N GLU A 614 19.38 18.32 16.78
CA GLU A 614 20.75 18.13 16.31
C GLU A 614 20.83 16.86 15.43
N GLY A 615 21.44 16.98 14.26
CA GLY A 615 21.58 15.86 13.31
C GLY A 615 20.33 15.54 12.48
N LEU A 616 19.18 16.19 12.75
CA LEU A 616 17.99 16.05 11.91
C LEU A 616 18.12 16.92 10.65
N SER A 617 17.67 16.39 9.51
CA SER A 617 17.41 17.19 8.32
C SER A 617 16.29 18.20 8.59
N PRO A 618 16.17 19.28 7.78
CA PRO A 618 15.07 20.25 7.92
C PRO A 618 13.68 19.59 7.86
N VAL A 619 13.48 18.60 6.99
CA VAL A 619 12.21 17.89 6.85
C VAL A 619 11.89 17.07 8.11
N GLU A 620 12.88 16.35 8.65
CA GLU A 620 12.72 15.57 9.89
C GLU A 620 12.46 16.46 11.11
N ALA A 621 13.08 17.64 11.17
CA ALA A 621 12.82 18.61 12.24
C ALA A 621 11.36 19.10 12.20
N VAL A 622 10.82 19.34 11.00
CA VAL A 622 9.40 19.70 10.82
C VAL A 622 8.49 18.53 11.22
N THR A 623 8.79 17.29 10.79
CA THR A 623 8.01 16.11 11.19
C THR A 623 8.01 15.92 12.70
N ARG A 624 9.15 16.09 13.36
CA ARG A 624 9.25 16.02 14.82
C ARG A 624 8.31 17.02 15.50
N GLU A 625 8.28 18.27 15.03
CA GLU A 625 7.38 19.29 15.63
C GLU A 625 5.89 18.99 15.36
N VAL A 626 5.56 18.42 14.19
CA VAL A 626 4.20 17.93 13.90
C VAL A 626 3.81 16.80 14.87
N VAL A 627 4.67 15.81 15.08
CA VAL A 627 4.43 14.71 16.05
C VAL A 627 4.19 15.26 17.45
N ILE A 628 5.05 16.18 17.92
CA ILE A 628 4.90 16.79 19.24
C ILE A 628 3.55 17.49 19.35
N GLN A 629 3.21 18.35 18.39
CA GLN A 629 1.96 19.11 18.46
C GLN A 629 0.73 18.21 18.39
N GLN A 630 0.73 17.20 17.53
CA GLN A 630 -0.40 16.28 17.35
C GLN A 630 -0.61 15.41 18.60
N ALA A 631 0.47 14.87 19.17
CA ALA A 631 0.40 14.10 20.40
C ALA A 631 -0.07 14.97 21.59
N GLU A 632 0.43 16.21 21.70
CA GLU A 632 -0.04 17.16 22.72
C GLU A 632 -1.50 17.57 22.52
N ALA A 633 -1.95 17.76 21.27
CA ALA A 633 -3.35 18.07 20.96
C ALA A 633 -4.28 16.90 21.32
N MET A 634 -3.88 15.65 21.07
CA MET A 634 -4.61 14.46 21.49
C MET A 634 -4.73 14.37 23.02
N VAL A 635 -3.67 14.72 23.75
CA VAL A 635 -3.70 14.82 25.22
C VAL A 635 -4.66 15.93 25.68
N ASP A 636 -4.55 17.12 25.09
CA ASP A 636 -5.42 18.27 25.42
C ASP A 636 -6.91 17.94 25.16
N ALA A 637 -7.23 17.28 24.04
CA ALA A 637 -8.59 16.83 23.71
C ALA A 637 -9.10 15.77 24.70
N THR A 638 -8.26 14.81 25.06
CA THR A 638 -8.61 13.76 26.04
C THR A 638 -8.85 14.35 27.43
N ASP A 639 -7.99 15.28 27.88
CA ASP A 639 -8.10 15.96 29.19
C ASP A 639 -9.32 16.91 29.24
N ALA A 640 -9.71 17.46 28.10
CA ALA A 640 -10.94 18.24 27.98
C ALA A 640 -12.19 17.39 28.24
N ARG A 641 -12.15 16.07 27.97
CA ARG A 641 -13.28 15.13 28.11
C ARG A 641 -14.50 15.55 27.26
N ALA A 642 -14.27 16.18 26.11
CA ALA A 642 -15.33 16.78 25.29
C ALA A 642 -16.40 15.77 24.83
N SER A 643 -15.96 14.59 24.38
CA SER A 643 -16.83 13.49 23.93
C SER A 643 -17.81 12.99 24.99
N GLU A 644 -17.56 13.28 26.27
CA GLU A 644 -18.39 12.83 27.38
C GLU A 644 -19.61 13.72 27.62
N PHE A 645 -19.65 14.91 27.02
CA PHE A 645 -20.79 15.82 27.09
C PHE A 645 -21.27 16.32 25.72
N SER A 646 -20.64 15.93 24.61
CA SER A 646 -21.13 16.20 23.25
C SER A 646 -22.24 15.21 22.82
N VAL A 647 -23.48 15.71 22.69
CA VAL A 647 -24.68 14.88 22.47
C VAL A 647 -25.56 15.30 21.29
N SER A 648 -25.28 16.43 20.63
CA SER A 648 -26.27 17.17 19.84
C SER A 648 -26.05 17.22 18.34
N ASP A 649 -24.82 17.03 17.86
CA ASP A 649 -24.46 17.20 16.46
C ASP A 649 -23.62 16.02 15.94
N GLY A 650 -23.65 15.82 14.62
CA GLY A 650 -22.97 14.71 13.97
C GLY A 650 -21.47 14.92 13.72
N LEU A 651 -20.88 16.03 14.18
CA LEU A 651 -19.43 16.28 14.09
C LEU A 651 -18.73 15.92 15.40
N ALA A 652 -19.30 16.32 16.54
CA ALA A 652 -18.69 16.15 17.85
C ALA A 652 -19.31 15.03 18.69
N SER A 653 -20.60 14.69 18.49
CA SER A 653 -21.24 13.64 19.30
C SER A 653 -20.81 12.25 18.85
N PRO A 654 -20.16 11.44 19.69
CA PRO A 654 -19.66 10.12 19.27
C PRO A 654 -20.78 9.17 18.83
N ALA A 655 -21.98 9.31 19.39
CA ALA A 655 -23.15 8.54 18.98
C ALA A 655 -23.64 8.93 17.58
N LEU A 656 -23.72 10.23 17.29
CA LEU A 656 -24.28 10.71 16.02
C LEU A 656 -23.26 10.68 14.88
N PHE A 657 -21.97 10.82 15.21
CA PHE A 657 -20.86 10.71 14.28
C PHE A 657 -20.88 9.40 13.48
N LEU A 658 -21.22 8.28 14.13
CA LEU A 658 -21.33 6.99 13.46
C LEU A 658 -22.41 6.97 12.36
N LEU A 659 -23.51 7.70 12.52
CA LEU A 659 -24.58 7.76 11.50
C LEU A 659 -24.12 8.49 10.23
N ASN A 660 -23.22 9.47 10.37
CA ASN A 660 -22.69 10.23 9.25
C ASN A 660 -21.56 9.48 8.54
N GLU A 661 -20.52 9.09 9.29
CA GLU A 661 -19.31 8.55 8.67
C GLU A 661 -19.50 7.15 8.09
N LEU A 662 -20.33 6.31 8.71
CA LEU A 662 -20.64 5.00 8.13
C LEU A 662 -21.46 5.10 6.84
N ALA A 663 -22.15 6.21 6.59
CA ALA A 663 -22.97 6.41 5.40
C ALA A 663 -22.14 6.73 4.15
N VAL A 664 -20.87 7.12 4.31
CA VAL A 664 -19.99 7.51 3.19
C VAL A 664 -18.90 6.46 2.88
N LEU A 665 -18.99 5.28 3.51
CA LEU A 665 -18.11 4.15 3.23
C LEU A 665 -18.36 3.55 1.84
N THR A 666 -17.26 3.20 1.16
CA THR A 666 -17.31 2.48 -0.11
C THR A 666 -17.20 0.97 0.12
N LEU A 667 -18.21 0.21 -0.28
CA LEU A 667 -18.27 -1.24 -0.14
C LEU A 667 -17.96 -1.95 -1.48
N ASN A 668 -16.69 -1.98 -1.85
CA ASN A 668 -16.18 -2.39 -3.16
C ASN A 668 -15.42 -3.73 -3.21
N ASP A 669 -15.34 -4.43 -2.08
CA ASP A 669 -14.81 -5.79 -2.00
C ASP A 669 -15.53 -6.58 -0.88
N GLU A 670 -15.33 -7.91 -0.87
CA GLU A 670 -16.00 -8.80 0.08
C GLU A 670 -15.59 -8.54 1.54
N GLU A 671 -14.34 -8.19 1.80
CA GLU A 671 -13.83 -7.96 3.15
C GLU A 671 -14.44 -6.70 3.77
N ARG A 672 -14.51 -5.61 3.00
CA ARG A 672 -15.20 -4.37 3.39
C ARG A 672 -16.70 -4.59 3.62
N VAL A 673 -17.37 -5.37 2.79
CA VAL A 673 -18.79 -5.73 2.98
C VAL A 673 -18.98 -6.50 4.29
N ARG A 674 -18.16 -7.52 4.54
CA ARG A 674 -18.23 -8.31 5.78
C ARG A 674 -17.83 -7.47 7.01
N GLY A 675 -16.88 -6.57 6.86
CA GLY A 675 -16.46 -5.61 7.88
C GLY A 675 -17.58 -4.64 8.27
N TYR A 676 -18.30 -4.11 7.27
CA TYR A 676 -19.45 -3.26 7.50
C TYR A 676 -20.54 -3.94 8.35
N LEU A 677 -20.86 -5.21 8.05
CA LEU A 677 -21.79 -5.99 8.87
C LEU A 677 -21.29 -6.14 10.32
N ARG A 678 -19.98 -6.39 10.53
CA ARG A 678 -19.40 -6.45 11.89
C ARG A 678 -19.53 -5.12 12.63
N ARG A 679 -19.38 -3.98 11.94
CA ARG A 679 -19.60 -2.65 12.54
C ARG A 679 -21.06 -2.45 12.95
N LEU A 680 -22.02 -2.81 12.09
CA LEU A 680 -23.45 -2.72 12.44
C LEU A 680 -23.80 -3.57 13.67
N ASP A 681 -23.23 -4.78 13.78
CA ASP A 681 -23.38 -5.64 14.95
C ASP A 681 -22.73 -5.04 16.22
N GLY A 682 -21.60 -4.34 16.05
CA GLY A 682 -20.85 -3.70 17.13
C GLY A 682 -21.45 -2.40 17.68
N ILE A 683 -22.29 -1.67 16.93
CA ILE A 683 -22.88 -0.38 17.34
C ILE A 683 -23.61 -0.49 18.69
N GLY A 684 -24.30 -1.62 18.93
CA GLY A 684 -25.05 -1.82 20.17
C GLY A 684 -24.15 -1.76 21.41
N GLY A 685 -23.03 -2.49 21.39
CA GLY A 685 -22.06 -2.49 22.49
C GLY A 685 -21.34 -1.15 22.65
N TYR A 686 -21.02 -0.49 21.53
CA TYR A 686 -20.42 0.84 21.53
C TYR A 686 -21.30 1.88 22.25
N LEU A 687 -22.58 1.98 21.88
CA LEU A 687 -23.49 2.95 22.47
C LEU A 687 -23.76 2.66 23.95
N ASP A 688 -23.84 1.39 24.35
CA ASP A 688 -24.00 1.02 25.76
C ASP A 688 -22.77 1.45 26.59
N ALA A 689 -21.55 1.26 26.08
CA ALA A 689 -20.33 1.72 26.71
C ALA A 689 -20.25 3.27 26.77
N LEU A 690 -20.65 3.96 25.70
CA LEU A 690 -20.73 5.42 25.66
C LEU A 690 -21.72 5.96 26.71
N ILE A 691 -22.90 5.36 26.86
CA ILE A 691 -23.89 5.72 27.88
C ILE A 691 -23.28 5.60 29.29
N VAL A 692 -22.52 4.53 29.56
CA VAL A 692 -21.82 4.36 30.85
C VAL A 692 -20.84 5.51 31.08
N ARG A 693 -20.04 5.87 30.08
CA ARG A 693 -19.08 6.97 30.17
C ARG A 693 -19.74 8.33 30.38
N GLN A 694 -20.76 8.67 29.60
CA GLN A 694 -21.48 9.94 29.72
C GLN A 694 -22.24 10.03 31.05
N ARG A 695 -22.78 8.92 31.58
CA ARG A 695 -23.39 8.88 32.91
C ARG A 695 -22.38 9.17 34.02
N ALA A 696 -21.16 8.62 33.91
CA ALA A 696 -20.08 8.92 34.85
C ALA A 696 -19.67 10.41 34.79
N ALA A 697 -19.54 10.97 33.58
CA ALA A 697 -19.25 12.38 33.38
C ALA A 697 -20.33 13.31 33.96
N ALA A 698 -21.60 12.95 33.78
CA ALA A 698 -22.71 13.69 34.38
C ALA A 698 -22.64 13.67 35.92
N ALA A 699 -22.23 12.55 36.52
CA ALA A 699 -22.01 12.45 37.97
C ALA A 699 -20.84 13.32 38.46
N ASP A 700 -19.83 13.54 37.62
CA ASP A 700 -18.72 14.48 37.87
C ASP A 700 -19.12 15.95 37.66
N GLY A 701 -20.35 16.23 37.19
CA GLY A 701 -20.84 17.57 36.89
C GLY A 701 -20.47 18.08 35.49
N LEU A 702 -20.00 17.20 34.60
CA LEU A 702 -19.81 17.49 33.18
C LEU A 702 -21.12 17.17 32.44
N VAL A 703 -22.00 18.16 32.38
CA VAL A 703 -23.34 18.03 31.78
C VAL A 703 -23.52 19.07 30.68
N PRO A 704 -24.06 18.69 29.51
CA PRO A 704 -24.33 19.65 28.45
C PRO A 704 -25.50 20.59 28.79
N PRO A 705 -25.62 21.71 28.07
CA PRO A 705 -26.82 22.55 28.07
C PRO A 705 -28.07 21.81 27.60
N GLY A 706 -29.22 22.14 28.19
CA GLY A 706 -30.50 21.47 27.93
C GLY A 706 -30.91 21.51 26.46
N PHE A 707 -30.71 22.64 25.78
CA PHE A 707 -31.05 22.76 24.36
C PHE A 707 -30.21 21.82 23.47
N LEU A 708 -28.97 21.49 23.84
CA LEU A 708 -28.17 20.48 23.13
C LEU A 708 -28.68 19.06 23.38
N VAL A 709 -29.11 18.77 24.62
CA VAL A 709 -29.76 17.48 24.92
C VAL A 709 -31.03 17.31 24.09
N GLU A 710 -31.85 18.35 23.98
CA GLU A 710 -33.04 18.34 23.13
C GLU A 710 -32.69 18.14 21.65
N SER A 711 -31.66 18.83 21.15
CA SER A 711 -31.18 18.65 19.78
C SER A 711 -30.70 17.22 19.50
N GLY A 712 -29.99 16.61 20.45
CA GLY A 712 -29.55 15.21 20.35
C GLY A 712 -30.72 14.23 20.32
N ILE A 713 -31.70 14.42 21.20
CA ILE A 713 -32.94 13.64 21.22
C ILE A 713 -33.67 13.78 19.88
N ALA A 714 -33.84 15.01 19.40
CA ALA A 714 -34.51 15.29 18.13
C ALA A 714 -33.77 14.67 16.94
N TYR A 715 -32.44 14.67 16.94
CA TYR A 715 -31.65 14.00 15.90
C TYR A 715 -31.93 12.50 15.89
N VAL A 716 -31.83 11.83 17.05
CA VAL A 716 -32.08 10.39 17.14
C VAL A 716 -33.54 10.06 16.80
N GLU A 717 -34.50 10.88 17.20
CA GLU A 717 -35.91 10.70 16.84
C GLU A 717 -36.17 10.84 15.35
N ARG A 718 -35.48 11.76 14.66
CA ARG A 718 -35.54 11.86 13.19
C ARG A 718 -34.99 10.59 12.53
N TYR A 719 -33.82 10.12 12.96
CA TYR A 719 -33.24 8.87 12.45
C TYR A 719 -34.17 7.66 12.67
N LEU A 720 -34.72 7.52 13.89
CA LEU A 720 -35.65 6.44 14.22
C LEU A 720 -36.98 6.55 13.46
N GLY A 721 -37.39 7.76 13.08
CA GLY A 721 -38.63 8.04 12.36
C GLY A 721 -38.60 7.73 10.85
N ASP A 722 -37.42 7.59 10.25
CA ASP A 722 -37.25 7.29 8.82
C ASP A 722 -36.60 5.91 8.62
N GLU A 723 -37.43 4.85 8.60
CA GLU A 723 -36.97 3.48 8.30
C GLU A 723 -36.64 3.27 6.82
N ALA A 724 -37.31 4.01 5.92
CA ALA A 724 -37.15 3.81 4.49
C ALA A 724 -35.90 4.52 3.93
N GLY A 725 -35.49 5.61 4.57
CA GLY A 725 -34.29 6.39 4.24
C GLY A 725 -33.13 6.18 5.21
N ASP A 726 -32.99 5.00 5.83
CA ASP A 726 -31.92 4.72 6.78
C ASP A 726 -30.52 4.95 6.12
N PRO A 727 -29.72 5.92 6.59
CA PRO A 727 -28.43 6.24 5.97
C PRO A 727 -27.42 5.09 6.04
N LEU A 728 -27.65 4.11 6.93
CA LEU A 728 -26.80 2.92 7.07
C LEU A 728 -27.27 1.74 6.20
N ALA A 729 -28.32 1.91 5.39
CA ALA A 729 -28.75 0.91 4.41
C ALA A 729 -27.88 0.92 3.13
N LEU A 730 -26.55 0.88 3.29
CA LEU A 730 -25.61 0.98 2.17
C LEU A 730 -25.73 -0.15 1.16
N THR A 731 -25.59 0.18 -0.11
CA THR A 731 -25.52 -0.80 -1.21
C THR A 731 -24.06 -1.13 -1.51
N ALA A 732 -23.73 -2.41 -1.61
CA ALA A 732 -22.41 -2.86 -2.02
C ALA A 732 -22.27 -2.82 -3.55
N SER A 733 -21.09 -2.44 -4.06
CA SER A 733 -20.81 -2.52 -5.50
C SER A 733 -20.38 -3.92 -5.94
N VAL A 734 -20.10 -4.81 -4.98
CA VAL A 734 -19.84 -6.24 -5.18
C VAL A 734 -20.97 -7.11 -4.61
N SER A 735 -21.21 -8.25 -5.24
CA SER A 735 -22.23 -9.20 -4.80
C SER A 735 -21.68 -10.11 -3.70
N VAL A 736 -22.20 -10.00 -2.47
CA VAL A 736 -21.89 -10.90 -1.35
C VAL A 736 -23.18 -11.59 -0.90
N GLU A 737 -23.18 -12.91 -0.87
CA GLU A 737 -24.37 -13.70 -0.56
C GLU A 737 -24.96 -13.33 0.82
N GLY A 738 -26.23 -12.94 0.83
CA GLY A 738 -26.98 -12.62 2.05
C GLY A 738 -26.71 -11.25 2.66
N TYR A 739 -25.90 -10.39 2.04
CA TYR A 739 -25.51 -9.08 2.58
C TYR A 739 -26.71 -8.22 2.95
N GLU A 740 -27.64 -7.97 2.03
CA GLU A 740 -28.77 -7.06 2.26
C GLU A 740 -29.69 -7.59 3.37
N ALA A 741 -29.93 -8.90 3.39
CA ALA A 741 -30.76 -9.53 4.42
C ALA A 741 -30.13 -9.42 5.81
N GLU A 742 -28.81 -9.62 5.91
CA GLU A 742 -28.10 -9.51 7.19
C GLU A 742 -27.95 -8.06 7.64
N ARG A 743 -27.66 -7.13 6.71
CA ARG A 743 -27.65 -5.68 6.96
C ARG A 743 -28.99 -5.23 7.53
N ASP A 744 -30.10 -5.55 6.86
CA ASP A 744 -31.44 -5.13 7.26
C ASP A 744 -31.83 -5.73 8.63
N ARG A 745 -31.42 -6.97 8.89
CA ARG A 745 -31.57 -7.61 10.21
C ARG A 745 -30.81 -6.84 11.30
N LEU A 746 -29.53 -6.53 11.08
CA LEU A 746 -28.70 -5.80 12.05
C LEU A 746 -29.22 -4.38 12.30
N LEU A 747 -29.69 -3.68 11.26
CA LEU A 747 -30.32 -2.37 11.42
C LEU A 747 -31.57 -2.43 12.33
N ALA A 748 -32.43 -3.42 12.10
CA ALA A 748 -33.68 -3.59 12.86
C ALA A 748 -33.47 -4.15 14.27
N GLU A 749 -32.58 -5.12 14.45
CA GLU A 749 -32.40 -5.87 15.70
C GLU A 749 -31.30 -5.31 16.61
N VAL A 750 -30.31 -4.60 16.07
CA VAL A 750 -29.15 -4.09 16.83
C VAL A 750 -29.12 -2.56 16.85
N VAL A 751 -29.00 -1.93 15.68
CA VAL A 751 -28.70 -0.49 15.56
C VAL A 751 -29.86 0.37 16.09
N ARG A 752 -31.06 0.20 15.55
CA ARG A 752 -32.23 1.00 15.97
C ARG A 752 -32.57 0.81 17.45
N PRO A 753 -32.62 -0.41 18.00
CA PRO A 753 -32.80 -0.61 19.44
C PRO A 753 -31.71 0.05 20.30
N ALA A 754 -30.46 0.14 19.82
CA ALA A 754 -29.39 0.83 20.54
C ALA A 754 -29.59 2.35 20.57
N TYR A 755 -29.97 2.96 19.45
CA TYR A 755 -30.33 4.39 19.42
C TYR A 755 -31.57 4.71 20.24
N VAL A 756 -32.55 3.80 20.35
CA VAL A 756 -33.68 3.93 21.30
C VAL A 756 -33.16 4.04 22.74
N ARG A 757 -32.22 3.17 23.16
CA ARG A 757 -31.61 3.24 24.50
C ARG A 757 -30.86 4.55 24.72
N TYR A 758 -30.09 5.00 23.73
CA TYR A 758 -29.36 6.26 23.80
C TYR A 758 -30.31 7.46 23.93
N ARG A 759 -31.37 7.53 23.11
CA ARG A 759 -32.42 8.55 23.20
C ARG A 759 -33.10 8.55 24.57
N ASP A 760 -33.41 7.36 25.11
CA ASP A 760 -34.03 7.22 26.43
C ASP A 760 -33.08 7.70 27.55
N PHE A 761 -31.79 7.40 27.47
CA PHE A 761 -30.77 7.92 28.38
C PHE A 761 -30.73 9.46 28.35
N LEU A 762 -30.64 10.06 27.16
CA LEU A 762 -30.66 11.53 27.01
C LEU A 762 -31.93 12.13 27.64
N ALA A 763 -33.09 11.54 27.35
CA ALA A 763 -34.39 12.07 27.77
C ALA A 763 -34.69 11.91 29.27
N THR A 764 -34.23 10.81 29.87
CA THR A 764 -34.63 10.43 31.24
C THR A 764 -33.55 10.66 32.28
N GLU A 765 -32.27 10.64 31.90
CA GLU A 765 -31.14 10.80 32.82
C GLU A 765 -30.41 12.12 32.62
N LEU A 766 -30.11 12.51 31.37
CA LEU A 766 -29.29 13.70 31.10
C LEU A 766 -30.10 15.00 31.10
N ARG A 767 -31.28 15.02 30.44
CA ARG A 767 -32.17 16.17 30.37
C ARG A 767 -32.52 16.78 31.74
N PRO A 768 -32.84 15.99 32.80
CA PRO A 768 -33.17 16.55 34.12
C PRO A 768 -32.02 17.27 34.84
N VAL A 769 -30.76 16.99 34.46
CA VAL A 769 -29.55 17.56 35.09
C VAL A 769 -28.81 18.53 34.16
N ALA A 770 -29.34 18.78 32.97
CA ALA A 770 -28.72 19.63 31.95
C ALA A 770 -28.60 21.10 32.39
N LYS A 771 -27.60 21.80 31.85
CA LYS A 771 -27.37 23.22 32.15
C LYS A 771 -28.42 24.14 31.49
N PRO A 772 -28.77 25.26 32.12
CA PRO A 772 -29.67 26.24 31.52
C PRO A 772 -28.99 26.97 30.34
N GLU A 773 -29.79 27.57 29.45
CA GLU A 773 -29.28 28.28 28.25
C GLU A 773 -28.50 29.56 28.58
N GLU A 774 -28.62 30.06 29.81
CA GLU A 774 -27.83 31.16 30.36
C GLU A 774 -26.39 30.74 30.72
N GLU A 775 -26.12 29.44 30.85
CA GLU A 775 -24.80 28.89 31.16
C GLU A 775 -24.36 27.85 30.09
N PRO A 776 -24.30 28.21 28.79
CA PRO A 776 -24.07 27.24 27.72
C PRO A 776 -22.60 26.81 27.62
N GLY A 777 -21.69 27.62 28.14
CA GLY A 777 -20.25 27.47 27.91
C GLY A 777 -19.51 26.60 28.93
N LEU A 778 -18.28 26.23 28.57
CA LEU A 778 -17.43 25.38 29.40
C LEU A 778 -17.10 26.03 30.74
N CYS A 779 -17.00 27.36 30.82
CA CYS A 779 -16.76 28.08 32.06
C CYS A 779 -17.77 27.78 33.18
N ALA A 780 -18.96 27.24 32.86
CA ALA A 780 -19.97 26.80 33.82
C ALA A 780 -19.77 25.37 34.35
N LEU A 781 -18.77 24.65 33.84
CA LEU A 781 -18.40 23.28 34.23
C LEU A 781 -17.15 23.26 35.13
N PRO A 782 -16.96 22.20 35.94
CA PRO A 782 -15.74 22.01 36.72
C PRO A 782 -14.46 22.04 35.86
N GLY A 783 -13.51 22.92 36.20
CA GLY A 783 -12.27 23.11 35.44
C GLY A 783 -12.47 23.67 34.03
N GLY A 784 -13.60 24.33 33.78
CA GLY A 784 -14.03 24.77 32.46
C GLY A 784 -13.06 25.69 31.72
N GLN A 785 -12.43 26.62 32.44
CA GLN A 785 -11.46 27.55 31.86
C GLN A 785 -10.21 26.81 31.37
N GLU A 786 -9.70 25.87 32.16
CA GLU A 786 -8.54 25.06 31.79
C GLU A 786 -8.86 24.14 30.60
N LYS A 787 -10.05 23.52 30.59
CA LYS A 787 -10.54 22.68 29.49
C LYS A 787 -10.67 23.46 28.19
N TYR A 788 -11.29 24.64 28.24
CA TYR A 788 -11.44 25.48 27.05
C TYR A 788 -10.09 25.98 26.54
N ALA A 789 -9.17 26.36 27.43
CA ALA A 789 -7.80 26.72 27.03
C ALA A 789 -7.05 25.54 26.37
N ALA A 790 -7.31 24.30 26.78
CA ALA A 790 -6.77 23.11 26.12
C ALA A 790 -7.35 22.92 24.71
N LEU A 791 -8.67 23.04 24.55
CA LEU A 791 -9.32 22.96 23.25
C LEU A 791 -8.88 24.07 22.28
N ILE A 792 -8.64 25.30 22.78
CA ILE A 792 -8.03 26.38 21.97
C ILE A 792 -6.67 25.93 21.42
N ARG A 793 -5.81 25.33 22.23
CA ARG A 793 -4.49 24.85 21.77
C ARG A 793 -4.62 23.72 20.76
N ALA A 794 -5.49 22.75 21.04
CA ALA A 794 -5.74 21.61 20.16
C ALA A 794 -6.23 22.05 18.77
N HIS A 795 -7.23 22.93 18.71
CA HIS A 795 -7.83 23.37 17.43
C HIS A 795 -7.03 24.45 16.71
N THR A 796 -6.37 25.37 17.43
CA THR A 796 -5.68 26.50 16.79
C THR A 796 -4.19 26.28 16.58
N SER A 797 -3.57 25.33 17.29
CA SER A 797 -2.11 25.18 17.41
C SER A 797 -1.38 26.40 18.00
N THR A 798 -2.12 27.39 18.51
CA THR A 798 -1.57 28.61 19.11
C THR A 798 -1.69 28.59 20.64
N ARG A 799 -1.00 29.51 21.31
CA ARG A 799 -1.12 29.75 22.75
C ARG A 799 -1.91 31.02 23.07
N ARG A 800 -2.73 31.50 22.12
CA ARG A 800 -3.56 32.70 22.32
C ARG A 800 -4.60 32.44 23.40
N THR A 801 -4.89 33.46 24.20
CA THR A 801 -5.88 33.35 25.28
C THR A 801 -7.29 33.58 24.74
N ALA A 802 -8.31 33.08 25.42
CA ALA A 802 -9.70 33.34 25.04
C ALA A 802 -10.02 34.85 24.97
N GLN A 803 -9.50 35.67 25.90
CA GLN A 803 -9.70 37.11 25.88
C GLN A 803 -9.05 37.78 24.67
N ASP A 804 -7.81 37.39 24.36
CA ASP A 804 -7.07 37.92 23.20
C ASP A 804 -7.78 37.59 21.87
N LEU A 805 -8.33 36.37 21.76
CA LEU A 805 -9.15 35.95 20.61
C LEU A 805 -10.47 36.72 20.54
N HIS A 806 -11.14 36.94 21.69
CA HIS A 806 -12.37 37.73 21.76
C HIS A 806 -12.15 39.15 21.27
N ASP A 807 -11.12 39.84 21.79
CA ASP A 807 -10.78 41.21 21.44
C ASP A 807 -10.41 41.32 19.95
N THR A 808 -9.71 40.31 19.42
CA THR A 808 -9.42 40.22 17.98
C THR A 808 -10.68 40.14 17.14
N GLY A 809 -11.64 39.29 17.54
CA GLY A 809 -12.93 39.19 16.86
C GLY A 809 -13.68 40.52 16.84
N LEU A 810 -13.73 41.23 17.97
CA LEU A 810 -14.37 42.55 18.07
C LEU A 810 -13.72 43.57 17.12
N ASP A 811 -12.39 43.64 17.11
CA ASP A 811 -11.63 44.53 16.22
C ASP A 811 -11.87 44.21 14.74
N MET A 812 -11.98 42.93 14.39
CA MET A 812 -12.26 42.50 13.02
C MET A 812 -13.68 42.85 12.58
N ILE A 813 -14.68 42.61 13.42
CA ILE A 813 -16.06 43.01 13.15
C ILE A 813 -16.15 44.51 12.89
N ALA A 814 -15.44 45.34 13.68
CA ALA A 814 -15.38 46.78 13.45
C ALA A 814 -14.78 47.16 12.09
N LYS A 815 -13.70 46.49 11.65
CA LYS A 815 -13.09 46.71 10.33
C LYS A 815 -13.98 46.25 9.18
N LEU A 816 -14.65 45.10 9.34
CA LEU A 816 -15.56 44.55 8.33
C LEU A 816 -16.81 45.42 8.17
N ALA A 817 -17.30 46.01 9.25
CA ALA A 817 -18.37 46.99 9.22
C ALA A 817 -18.06 48.16 8.27
N ASP A 818 -16.81 48.66 8.24
CA ASP A 818 -16.43 49.71 7.30
C ASP A 818 -16.41 49.23 5.84
N GLN A 819 -15.93 48.00 5.57
CA GLN A 819 -15.98 47.41 4.23
C GLN A 819 -17.42 47.21 3.74
N TYR A 820 -18.33 46.79 4.61
CA TYR A 820 -19.75 46.72 4.29
C TYR A 820 -20.33 48.10 3.95
N ARG A 821 -19.97 49.16 4.69
CA ARG A 821 -20.44 50.52 4.39
C ARG A 821 -19.94 51.03 3.05
N GLU A 822 -18.69 50.76 2.71
CA GLU A 822 -18.10 51.16 1.42
C GLU A 822 -18.78 50.44 0.26
N LEU A 823 -18.94 49.12 0.35
CA LEU A 823 -19.58 48.32 -0.69
C LEU A 823 -21.10 48.60 -0.77
N GLY A 824 -21.74 48.83 0.38
CA GLY A 824 -23.13 49.25 0.50
C GLY A 824 -23.41 50.59 -0.16
N GLU A 825 -22.53 51.59 0.03
CA GLU A 825 -22.65 52.88 -0.65
C GLU A 825 -22.56 52.69 -2.17
N LYS A 826 -21.61 51.85 -2.62
CA LYS A 826 -21.37 51.58 -4.03
C LYS A 826 -22.55 50.86 -4.71
N ILE A 827 -23.11 49.84 -4.07
CA ILE A 827 -24.10 48.93 -4.70
C ILE A 827 -25.53 49.30 -4.34
N PHE A 828 -25.78 49.61 -3.07
CA PHE A 828 -27.12 49.85 -2.53
C PHE A 828 -27.44 51.33 -2.31
N GLY A 829 -26.44 52.22 -2.39
CA GLY A 829 -26.58 53.66 -2.19
C GLY A 829 -26.74 54.05 -0.71
N THR A 830 -26.36 53.19 0.23
CA THR A 830 -26.54 53.41 1.67
C THR A 830 -25.31 52.93 2.46
N LYS A 831 -25.00 53.63 3.55
CA LYS A 831 -23.99 53.21 4.55
C LYS A 831 -24.63 52.66 5.82
N ASP A 832 -25.96 52.56 5.85
CA ASP A 832 -26.65 52.00 7.00
C ASP A 832 -26.50 50.48 7.01
N LEU A 833 -25.79 49.93 7.99
CA LEU A 833 -25.52 48.49 8.06
C LEU A 833 -26.78 47.67 8.25
N GLY A 834 -27.76 48.18 9.01
CA GLY A 834 -29.04 47.51 9.18
C GLY A 834 -29.77 47.37 7.84
N GLU A 835 -29.81 48.44 7.05
CA GLU A 835 -30.38 48.42 5.70
C GLU A 835 -29.62 47.49 4.75
N ILE A 836 -28.29 47.49 4.78
CA ILE A 836 -27.45 46.60 3.96
C ILE A 836 -27.74 45.13 4.31
N PHE A 837 -27.69 44.78 5.60
CA PHE A 837 -27.90 43.41 6.07
C PHE A 837 -29.32 42.94 5.80
N GLU A 838 -30.32 43.80 6.01
CA GLU A 838 -31.71 43.46 5.70
C GLU A 838 -31.88 43.16 4.21
N ARG A 839 -31.30 43.98 3.32
CA ARG A 839 -31.34 43.71 1.87
C ARG A 839 -30.69 42.37 1.53
N LEU A 840 -29.52 42.05 2.09
CA LEU A 840 -28.88 40.74 1.86
C LEU A 840 -29.75 39.56 2.35
N ARG A 841 -30.46 39.73 3.46
CA ARG A 841 -31.36 38.73 4.07
C ARG A 841 -32.71 38.57 3.38
N THR A 842 -33.22 39.59 2.69
CA THR A 842 -34.61 39.54 2.21
C THR A 842 -34.80 39.78 0.72
N ASP A 843 -33.82 40.33 0.00
CA ASP A 843 -33.99 40.65 -1.42
C ASP A 843 -34.17 39.37 -2.26
N PRO A 844 -35.35 39.16 -2.90
CA PRO A 844 -35.60 37.98 -3.73
C PRO A 844 -34.67 37.88 -4.94
N ALA A 845 -34.09 39.00 -5.41
CA ALA A 845 -33.11 38.97 -6.50
C ALA A 845 -31.80 38.27 -6.10
N LEU A 846 -31.54 38.15 -4.80
CA LEU A 846 -30.37 37.47 -4.24
C LEU A 846 -30.67 36.00 -3.90
N ARG A 847 -31.72 35.40 -4.47
CA ARG A 847 -32.12 34.00 -4.22
C ARG A 847 -32.03 33.15 -5.47
N TRP A 848 -31.75 31.86 -5.30
CA TRP A 848 -31.76 30.93 -6.43
C TRP A 848 -33.16 30.73 -6.99
N ARG A 849 -33.25 30.42 -8.27
CA ARG A 849 -34.50 30.02 -8.92
C ARG A 849 -34.84 28.58 -8.55
N ASP A 850 -33.83 27.73 -8.54
CA ASP A 850 -33.91 26.29 -8.30
C ASP A 850 -32.51 25.73 -7.97
N GLY A 851 -32.46 24.47 -7.55
CA GLY A 851 -31.21 23.76 -7.25
C GLY A 851 -30.28 23.58 -8.47
N ASP A 852 -30.85 23.47 -9.68
CA ASP A 852 -30.05 23.32 -10.91
C ASP A 852 -29.25 24.59 -11.22
N GLU A 853 -29.84 25.77 -11.01
CA GLU A 853 -29.14 27.05 -11.14
C GLU A 853 -27.97 27.15 -10.14
N LEU A 854 -28.17 26.71 -8.90
CA LEU A 854 -27.15 26.70 -7.85
C LEU A 854 -25.97 25.78 -8.25
N LEU A 855 -26.27 24.54 -8.64
CA LEU A 855 -25.23 23.58 -9.04
C LEU A 855 -24.46 24.03 -10.28
N GLN A 856 -25.15 24.62 -11.27
CA GLN A 856 -24.48 25.14 -12.45
C GLN A 856 -23.58 26.33 -12.12
N ALA A 857 -24.03 27.25 -11.27
CA ALA A 857 -23.23 28.38 -10.84
C ALA A 857 -21.97 27.95 -10.06
N ALA A 858 -22.06 26.88 -9.26
CA ALA A 858 -20.92 26.29 -8.59
C ALA A 858 -19.90 25.72 -9.59
N ARG A 859 -20.35 24.94 -10.58
CA ARG A 859 -19.48 24.41 -11.67
C ARG A 859 -18.80 25.53 -12.44
N ASP A 860 -19.54 26.57 -12.82
CA ASP A 860 -19.00 27.73 -13.53
C ASP A 860 -17.97 28.49 -12.69
N THR A 861 -18.13 28.49 -11.36
CA THR A 861 -17.19 29.12 -10.43
C THR A 861 -15.90 28.34 -10.29
N ILE A 862 -15.99 27.02 -10.13
CA ILE A 862 -14.83 26.13 -10.05
C ILE A 862 -14.03 26.18 -11.36
N ALA A 863 -14.69 26.05 -12.51
CA ALA A 863 -14.03 26.10 -13.82
C ALA A 863 -13.29 27.44 -14.07
N ARG A 864 -13.85 28.56 -13.59
CA ARG A 864 -13.18 29.87 -13.65
C ARG A 864 -11.91 29.90 -12.80
N ALA A 865 -11.97 29.34 -11.59
CA ALA A 865 -10.83 29.30 -10.69
C ALA A 865 -9.71 28.41 -11.26
N GLU A 866 -10.05 27.22 -11.75
CA GLU A 866 -9.11 26.29 -12.40
C GLU A 866 -8.38 26.93 -13.59
N ALA A 867 -9.09 27.70 -14.43
CA ALA A 867 -8.49 28.37 -15.57
C ALA A 867 -7.43 29.42 -15.19
N VAL A 868 -7.54 30.02 -14.01
CA VAL A 868 -6.60 31.07 -13.51
C VAL A 868 -5.54 30.49 -12.58
N ALA A 869 -5.79 29.35 -11.95
CA ALA A 869 -4.90 28.72 -10.95
C ALA A 869 -3.43 28.60 -11.38
N PRO A 870 -3.06 28.25 -12.64
CA PRO A 870 -1.66 28.18 -13.06
C PRO A 870 -0.86 29.49 -12.94
N GLN A 871 -1.53 30.63 -12.80
CA GLN A 871 -0.91 31.93 -12.58
C GLN A 871 -0.52 32.17 -11.11
N TRP A 872 -1.12 31.42 -10.18
CA TRP A 872 -1.01 31.63 -8.73
C TRP A 872 -0.43 30.43 -7.97
N PHE A 873 -0.39 29.26 -8.61
CA PHE A 873 0.09 28.02 -8.01
C PHE A 873 1.11 27.33 -8.93
N SER A 874 2.19 26.82 -8.33
CA SER A 874 3.19 26.02 -9.05
C SER A 874 2.71 24.59 -9.26
N THR A 875 2.07 24.02 -8.24
CA THR A 875 1.46 22.69 -8.28
C THR A 875 -0.06 22.80 -8.42
N ILE A 876 -0.63 22.07 -9.38
CA ILE A 876 -2.07 21.98 -9.64
C ILE A 876 -2.47 20.51 -9.47
N PRO A 877 -3.47 20.17 -8.64
CA PRO A 877 -4.01 18.81 -8.57
C PRO A 877 -4.48 18.31 -9.94
N GLU A 878 -4.27 17.03 -10.22
CA GLU A 878 -4.75 16.39 -11.45
C GLU A 878 -6.22 15.96 -11.30
N GLU A 879 -6.65 15.69 -10.06
CA GLU A 879 -8.02 15.43 -9.67
C GLU A 879 -8.89 16.65 -9.97
N GLN A 880 -10.08 16.41 -10.53
CA GLN A 880 -11.10 17.44 -10.69
C GLN A 880 -12.09 17.35 -9.54
N CYS A 881 -12.49 18.51 -9.00
CA CYS A 881 -13.53 18.58 -7.98
C CYS A 881 -14.91 18.34 -8.60
N GLN A 882 -15.60 17.30 -8.16
CA GLN A 882 -16.98 17.05 -8.59
C GLN A 882 -17.95 18.01 -7.89
N VAL A 883 -19.09 18.30 -8.54
CA VAL A 883 -20.15 19.14 -7.96
C VAL A 883 -21.43 18.34 -7.90
N GLU A 884 -21.80 17.96 -6.68
CA GLU A 884 -22.93 17.07 -6.38
C GLU A 884 -23.97 17.78 -5.48
N PRO A 885 -25.26 17.43 -5.59
CA PRO A 885 -26.24 17.85 -4.60
C PRO A 885 -26.04 17.09 -3.29
N VAL A 886 -26.25 17.76 -2.15
CA VAL A 886 -26.35 17.06 -0.85
C VAL A 886 -27.44 15.99 -0.93
N PRO A 887 -27.19 14.75 -0.44
CA PRO A 887 -28.18 13.68 -0.45
C PRO A 887 -29.53 14.11 0.16
N PRO A 888 -30.68 13.73 -0.44
CA PRO A 888 -31.99 14.19 0.02
C PRO A 888 -32.32 13.89 1.50
N ALA A 889 -31.77 12.80 2.05
CA ALA A 889 -31.95 12.43 3.45
C ALA A 889 -31.27 13.40 4.43
N GLU A 890 -30.17 14.02 4.00
CA GLU A 890 -29.37 14.95 4.81
C GLU A 890 -29.78 16.42 4.56
N ALA A 891 -30.21 16.72 3.34
CA ALA A 891 -30.37 18.09 2.84
C ALA A 891 -31.24 19.03 3.71
N PRO A 892 -32.36 18.61 4.34
CA PRO A 892 -33.17 19.48 5.20
C PRO A 892 -32.46 19.92 6.50
N GLY A 893 -31.51 19.12 7.01
CA GLY A 893 -30.76 19.40 8.23
C GLY A 893 -29.28 19.75 8.01
N GLY A 894 -28.79 19.63 6.78
CA GLY A 894 -27.39 19.85 6.40
C GLY A 894 -27.00 21.31 6.20
N THR A 895 -25.69 21.56 6.11
CA THR A 895 -25.08 22.89 5.91
C THR A 895 -25.37 23.45 4.50
N LEU A 896 -24.87 24.67 4.22
CA LEU A 896 -24.98 25.28 2.89
C LEU A 896 -24.25 24.47 1.82
N ALA A 897 -23.06 24.00 2.16
CA ALA A 897 -22.23 23.10 1.37
C ALA A 897 -21.15 22.46 2.25
N TYR A 898 -20.46 21.46 1.72
CA TYR A 898 -19.25 20.87 2.30
C TYR A 898 -18.43 20.18 1.22
N TYR A 899 -17.15 19.95 1.50
CA TYR A 899 -16.26 19.13 0.68
C TYR A 899 -16.05 17.75 1.30
N ILE A 900 -16.10 16.71 0.48
CA ILE A 900 -15.59 15.37 0.83
C ILE A 900 -14.31 15.12 0.04
N GLU A 901 -13.25 14.73 0.74
CA GLU A 901 -11.96 14.41 0.15
C GLU A 901 -11.96 13.10 -0.65
N PRO A 902 -11.10 12.99 -1.68
CA PRO A 902 -10.91 11.74 -2.39
C PRO A 902 -10.31 10.68 -1.46
N SER A 903 -10.69 9.42 -1.64
CA SER A 903 -10.02 8.31 -0.97
C SER A 903 -8.63 8.07 -1.57
N LEU A 904 -7.69 7.58 -0.76
CA LEU A 904 -6.30 7.33 -1.19
C LEU A 904 -6.21 6.18 -2.20
N ASP A 905 -7.15 5.24 -2.16
CA ASP A 905 -7.29 4.16 -3.14
C ASP A 905 -7.94 4.61 -4.47
N GLY A 906 -8.34 5.89 -4.59
CA GLY A 906 -8.97 6.46 -5.77
C GLY A 906 -10.41 5.98 -6.02
N ALA A 907 -11.00 5.16 -5.13
CA ALA A 907 -12.35 4.64 -5.29
C ALA A 907 -13.44 5.73 -5.15
N ARG A 908 -13.18 6.80 -4.38
CA ARG A 908 -14.06 7.95 -4.22
C ARG A 908 -13.34 9.23 -4.67
N PRO A 909 -13.90 10.02 -5.60
CA PRO A 909 -13.34 11.31 -6.01
C PRO A 909 -13.61 12.40 -4.97
N GLY A 910 -12.85 13.49 -5.01
CA GLY A 910 -13.13 14.69 -4.24
C GLY A 910 -14.37 15.41 -4.77
N ALA A 911 -15.31 15.75 -3.90
CA ALA A 911 -16.60 16.32 -4.30
C ALA A 911 -17.04 17.48 -3.40
N TYR A 912 -17.42 18.58 -4.04
CA TYR A 912 -18.14 19.70 -3.45
C TYR A 912 -19.64 19.42 -3.48
N TYR A 913 -20.23 19.21 -2.30
CA TYR A 913 -21.64 18.99 -2.13
C TYR A 913 -22.35 20.31 -1.84
N ALA A 914 -23.22 20.74 -2.76
CA ALA A 914 -24.01 21.95 -2.61
C ALA A 914 -25.45 21.61 -2.22
N ASN A 915 -25.96 22.22 -1.15
CA ASN A 915 -27.29 21.88 -0.66
C ASN A 915 -28.37 22.57 -1.49
N THR A 916 -29.13 21.77 -2.25
CA THR A 916 -30.19 22.24 -3.16
C THR A 916 -31.57 22.26 -2.50
N TYR A 917 -31.70 21.81 -1.25
CA TYR A 917 -32.95 21.85 -0.51
C TYR A 917 -33.38 23.30 -0.26
N GLU A 918 -34.61 23.63 -0.67
CA GLU A 918 -35.18 24.99 -0.63
C GLU A 918 -34.22 26.05 -1.20
N ALA A 919 -33.61 25.76 -2.36
CA ALA A 919 -32.64 26.63 -3.02
C ALA A 919 -33.15 28.08 -3.20
N GLU A 920 -34.45 28.26 -3.39
CA GLU A 920 -35.12 29.55 -3.50
C GLU A 920 -35.08 30.41 -2.22
N LEU A 921 -34.71 29.83 -1.09
CA LEU A 921 -34.46 30.56 0.16
C LEU A 921 -32.98 30.86 0.38
N ARG A 922 -32.08 30.23 -0.39
CA ARG A 922 -30.62 30.34 -0.19
C ARG A 922 -30.02 31.57 -0.87
N PRO A 923 -29.09 32.26 -0.21
CA PRO A 923 -28.45 33.45 -0.76
C PRO A 923 -27.51 33.11 -1.93
N LYS A 924 -27.73 33.74 -3.09
CA LYS A 924 -26.87 33.64 -4.28
C LYS A 924 -25.47 34.21 -4.06
N HIS A 925 -25.41 35.35 -3.37
CA HIS A 925 -24.22 36.17 -3.28
C HIS A 925 -23.07 35.52 -2.48
N THR A 926 -23.36 34.54 -1.61
CA THR A 926 -22.35 33.81 -0.82
C THR A 926 -21.74 32.63 -1.56
N SER A 927 -22.37 32.14 -2.64
CA SER A 927 -21.99 30.87 -3.27
C SER A 927 -20.60 30.88 -3.90
N GLU A 928 -20.13 32.01 -4.42
CA GLU A 928 -18.77 32.06 -5.00
C GLU A 928 -17.70 31.89 -3.92
N ALA A 929 -17.83 32.60 -2.80
CA ALA A 929 -16.91 32.49 -1.68
C ALA A 929 -16.88 31.06 -1.11
N ILE A 930 -18.05 30.44 -0.93
CA ILE A 930 -18.15 29.04 -0.47
C ILE A 930 -17.51 28.08 -1.47
N ALA A 931 -17.73 28.25 -2.78
CA ALA A 931 -17.10 27.40 -3.78
C ALA A 931 -15.56 27.56 -3.80
N PHE A 932 -15.04 28.76 -3.59
CA PHE A 932 -13.59 28.98 -3.49
C PHE A 932 -13.00 28.38 -2.20
N HIS A 933 -13.77 28.36 -1.11
CA HIS A 933 -13.39 27.76 0.17
C HIS A 933 -13.32 26.22 0.10
N GLU A 934 -14.40 25.60 -0.40
CA GLU A 934 -14.55 24.13 -0.39
C GLU A 934 -13.82 23.46 -1.56
N ALA A 935 -13.72 24.13 -2.71
CA ALA A 935 -13.14 23.57 -3.92
C ALA A 935 -11.83 24.27 -4.31
N VAL A 936 -11.87 25.15 -5.31
CA VAL A 936 -10.67 25.71 -5.95
C VAL A 936 -10.58 27.21 -5.67
N PRO A 937 -9.51 27.74 -5.05
CA PRO A 937 -8.26 27.07 -4.65
C PRO A 937 -8.20 26.59 -3.18
N GLY A 938 -9.34 26.43 -2.50
CA GLY A 938 -9.43 26.03 -1.10
C GLY A 938 -9.16 24.55 -0.81
N HIS A 939 -10.09 23.88 -0.11
CA HIS A 939 -9.87 22.53 0.45
C HIS A 939 -9.51 21.48 -0.59
N HIS A 940 -10.17 21.46 -1.75
CA HIS A 940 -9.83 20.50 -2.81
C HIS A 940 -8.36 20.61 -3.22
N PHE A 941 -7.86 21.82 -3.45
CA PHE A 941 -6.45 22.02 -3.81
C PHE A 941 -5.51 21.59 -2.69
N GLN A 942 -5.78 22.07 -1.48
CA GLN A 942 -4.93 21.83 -0.32
C GLN A 942 -4.83 20.33 0.02
N ILE A 943 -5.95 19.62 0.09
CA ILE A 943 -6.02 18.23 0.50
C ILE A 943 -5.47 17.31 -0.60
N CYS A 944 -5.82 17.54 -1.88
CA CYS A 944 -5.28 16.74 -2.98
C CYS A 944 -3.76 16.88 -3.10
N ILE A 945 -3.20 18.08 -2.87
CA ILE A 945 -1.74 18.26 -2.82
C ILE A 945 -1.16 17.48 -1.63
N ALA A 946 -1.75 17.58 -0.44
CA ALA A 946 -1.28 16.88 0.75
C ALA A 946 -1.27 15.35 0.60
N HIS A 947 -2.32 14.76 0.01
CA HIS A 947 -2.43 13.32 -0.25
C HIS A 947 -1.38 12.79 -1.24
N LYS A 948 -0.83 13.66 -2.11
CA LYS A 948 0.16 13.29 -3.12
C LYS A 948 1.62 13.50 -2.68
N LEU A 949 1.86 13.96 -1.45
CA LEU A 949 3.21 14.16 -0.95
C LEU A 949 3.94 12.82 -0.78
N LYS A 950 4.99 12.61 -1.58
CA LYS A 950 5.84 11.42 -1.50
C LYS A 950 7.03 11.66 -0.57
N GLY A 951 7.50 10.60 0.09
CA GLY A 951 8.69 10.65 0.96
C GLY A 951 8.49 11.34 2.31
N LEU A 952 7.24 11.61 2.70
CA LEU A 952 6.87 12.09 4.02
C LEU A 952 6.01 11.04 4.73
N PRO A 953 6.09 10.91 6.07
CA PRO A 953 5.18 10.04 6.82
C PRO A 953 3.72 10.46 6.63
N MET A 954 2.80 9.50 6.63
CA MET A 954 1.36 9.72 6.42
C MET A 954 0.77 10.79 7.35
N LEU A 955 1.26 10.88 8.59
CA LEU A 955 0.88 11.95 9.53
C LEU A 955 1.01 13.35 8.93
N ARG A 956 1.98 13.61 8.03
CA ARG A 956 2.15 14.93 7.39
C ARG A 956 1.05 15.26 6.38
N GLY A 957 0.46 14.25 5.75
CA GLY A 957 -0.69 14.42 4.84
C GLY A 957 -2.01 14.58 5.59
N HIS A 958 -2.12 14.00 6.79
CA HIS A 958 -3.38 13.84 7.54
C HIS A 958 -3.29 14.33 8.99
N ALA A 959 -2.47 15.34 9.28
CA ALA A 959 -2.41 15.92 10.62
C ALA A 959 -3.72 16.69 10.93
N ASP A 960 -4.23 16.57 12.16
CA ASP A 960 -5.43 17.26 12.62
C ASP A 960 -5.06 18.67 13.09
N VAL A 961 -4.82 19.56 12.15
CA VAL A 961 -4.55 20.98 12.43
C VAL A 961 -5.67 21.83 11.81
N ASN A 962 -6.81 21.88 12.50
CA ASN A 962 -8.00 22.60 12.02
C ASN A 962 -7.69 24.03 11.58
N ALA A 963 -6.84 24.76 12.29
CA ALA A 963 -6.54 26.14 11.90
C ALA A 963 -5.66 26.26 10.65
N TYR A 964 -4.87 25.25 10.29
CA TYR A 964 -4.19 25.24 9.00
C TYR A 964 -5.19 25.00 7.88
N VAL A 965 -6.01 23.96 8.00
CA VAL A 965 -6.98 23.54 6.97
C VAL A 965 -8.04 24.62 6.74
N GLU A 966 -8.73 25.03 7.81
CA GLU A 966 -9.80 26.03 7.76
C GLU A 966 -9.26 27.45 7.52
N GLY A 967 -8.04 27.71 8.00
CA GLY A 967 -7.32 28.95 7.72
C GLY A 967 -6.99 29.11 6.25
N TRP A 968 -6.57 28.02 5.59
CA TRP A 968 -6.33 28.00 4.15
C TRP A 968 -7.60 28.26 3.36
N GLY A 969 -8.70 27.54 3.67
CA GLY A 969 -9.99 27.76 3.02
C GLY A 969 -10.44 29.23 3.13
N LEU A 970 -10.33 29.83 4.32
CA LEU A 970 -10.72 31.23 4.53
C LEU A 970 -9.73 32.23 3.90
N TYR A 971 -8.44 31.91 3.81
CA TYR A 971 -7.44 32.67 3.05
C TYR A 971 -7.76 32.65 1.54
N ALA A 972 -8.14 31.48 1.01
CA ALA A 972 -8.49 31.28 -0.39
C ALA A 972 -9.66 32.16 -0.85
N GLU A 973 -10.63 32.44 0.04
CA GLU A 973 -11.75 33.34 -0.26
C GLU A 973 -11.31 34.78 -0.56
N ARG A 974 -10.30 35.29 0.17
CA ARG A 974 -9.71 36.63 -0.05
C ARG A 974 -8.74 36.61 -1.23
N LEU A 975 -7.95 35.55 -1.35
CA LEU A 975 -7.08 35.33 -2.50
C LEU A 975 -7.87 35.33 -3.81
N ALA A 976 -9.07 34.76 -3.85
CA ALA A 976 -9.93 34.78 -5.02
C ALA A 976 -10.29 36.22 -5.48
N ASP A 977 -10.33 37.20 -4.59
CA ASP A 977 -10.49 38.61 -4.98
C ASP A 977 -9.22 39.17 -5.62
N GLU A 978 -8.04 38.85 -5.08
CA GLU A 978 -6.74 39.21 -5.67
C GLU A 978 -6.55 38.58 -7.05
N MET A 979 -7.05 37.36 -7.23
CA MET A 979 -7.09 36.64 -8.51
C MET A 979 -8.10 37.23 -9.51
N GLY A 980 -8.99 38.13 -9.07
CA GLY A 980 -10.04 38.71 -9.90
C GLY A 980 -11.18 37.74 -10.24
N LEU A 981 -11.44 36.76 -9.37
CA LEU A 981 -12.40 35.68 -9.65
C LEU A 981 -13.86 36.04 -9.34
N TYR A 982 -14.14 36.96 -8.41
CA TYR A 982 -15.52 37.35 -8.09
C TYR A 982 -16.20 37.97 -9.31
N SER A 983 -17.36 37.43 -9.68
CA SER A 983 -18.06 37.82 -10.91
C SER A 983 -18.64 39.23 -10.88
N SER A 984 -18.82 39.81 -9.69
CA SER A 984 -19.28 41.19 -9.52
C SER A 984 -18.93 41.76 -8.15
N ASP A 985 -19.04 43.07 -7.99
CA ASP A 985 -18.95 43.69 -6.66
C ASP A 985 -20.02 43.14 -5.68
N LEU A 986 -21.17 42.68 -6.19
CA LEU A 986 -22.25 42.11 -5.37
C LEU A 986 -21.82 40.79 -4.72
N THR A 987 -21.10 39.93 -5.43
CA THR A 987 -20.63 38.64 -4.88
C THR A 987 -19.52 38.83 -3.84
N LYS A 988 -18.85 40.00 -3.81
CA LYS A 988 -17.95 40.36 -2.71
C LYS A 988 -18.67 40.53 -1.37
N PHE A 989 -19.97 40.82 -1.34
CA PHE A 989 -20.73 40.73 -0.07
C PHE A 989 -20.76 39.30 0.47
N GLY A 990 -20.68 38.29 -0.40
CA GLY A 990 -20.55 36.89 0.01
C GLY A 990 -19.28 36.67 0.83
N MET A 991 -18.14 37.10 0.29
CA MET A 991 -16.84 37.08 0.98
C MET A 991 -16.91 37.83 2.33
N LEU A 992 -17.45 39.06 2.36
CA LEU A 992 -17.61 39.81 3.63
C LEU A 992 -18.52 39.08 4.63
N THR A 993 -19.51 38.33 4.13
CA THR A 993 -20.44 37.54 4.97
C THR A 993 -19.73 36.35 5.60
N GLN A 994 -18.89 35.65 4.83
CA GLN A 994 -18.08 34.57 5.38
C GLN A 994 -17.05 35.13 6.39
N ASP A 995 -16.39 36.24 6.07
CA ASP A 995 -15.45 36.95 6.96
C ASP A 995 -16.08 37.36 8.29
N SER A 996 -17.23 38.05 8.24
CA SER A 996 -17.90 38.55 9.44
C SER A 996 -18.48 37.41 10.28
N MET A 997 -18.93 36.32 9.65
CA MET A 997 -19.31 35.11 10.36
C MET A 997 -18.12 34.48 11.10
N ARG A 998 -16.95 34.30 10.45
CA ARG A 998 -15.75 33.73 11.10
C ARG A 998 -15.09 34.68 12.10
N ALA A 999 -15.18 35.99 11.92
CA ALA A 999 -14.79 36.97 12.94
C ALA A 999 -15.74 36.92 14.14
N GLY A 1000 -17.05 36.80 13.88
CA GLY A 1000 -18.07 36.62 14.89
C GLY A 1000 -17.86 35.34 15.71
N ARG A 1001 -17.43 34.24 15.08
CA ARG A 1001 -17.04 32.99 15.76
C ARG A 1001 -16.02 33.22 16.88
N LEU A 1002 -14.99 34.04 16.65
CA LEU A 1002 -14.01 34.39 17.69
C LEU A 1002 -14.68 35.02 18.92
N VAL A 1003 -15.67 35.89 18.69
CA VAL A 1003 -16.37 36.63 19.76
C VAL A 1003 -17.34 35.73 20.50
N VAL A 1004 -18.20 34.99 19.80
CA VAL A 1004 -19.28 34.23 20.43
C VAL A 1004 -18.80 32.94 21.08
N ASP A 1005 -17.81 32.24 20.51
CA ASP A 1005 -17.25 31.02 21.08
C ASP A 1005 -16.51 31.35 22.39
N THR A 1006 -15.60 32.33 22.38
CA THR A 1006 -14.94 32.81 23.60
C THR A 1006 -15.92 33.47 24.57
N GLY A 1007 -16.93 34.18 24.05
CA GLY A 1007 -18.01 34.78 24.81
C GLY A 1007 -18.72 33.74 25.68
N MET A 1008 -19.19 32.65 25.06
CA MET A 1008 -19.87 31.57 25.77
C MET A 1008 -18.92 30.80 26.67
N HIS A 1009 -17.80 30.28 26.14
CA HIS A 1009 -16.99 29.30 26.84
C HIS A 1009 -16.00 29.86 27.86
N ALA A 1010 -15.65 31.15 27.78
CA ALA A 1010 -14.72 31.80 28.72
C ALA A 1010 -15.32 33.02 29.46
N LEU A 1011 -16.18 33.80 28.81
CA LEU A 1011 -16.68 35.07 29.35
C LEU A 1011 -18.10 35.00 29.92
N GLY A 1012 -18.72 33.82 29.89
CA GLY A 1012 -20.03 33.56 30.51
C GLY A 1012 -21.21 34.19 29.78
N TRP A 1013 -21.13 34.35 28.46
CA TRP A 1013 -22.30 34.76 27.66
C TRP A 1013 -23.34 33.64 27.62
N SER A 1014 -24.60 34.05 27.71
CA SER A 1014 -25.75 33.18 27.41
C SER A 1014 -25.86 32.90 25.92
N ARG A 1015 -26.61 31.85 25.57
CA ARG A 1015 -26.95 31.52 24.17
C ARG A 1015 -27.58 32.71 23.45
N GLN A 1016 -28.52 33.41 24.10
CA GLN A 1016 -29.22 34.53 23.49
C GLN A 1016 -28.29 35.73 23.23
N GLN A 1017 -27.34 36.02 24.12
CA GLN A 1017 -26.34 37.08 23.88
C GLN A 1017 -25.49 36.78 22.64
N ALA A 1018 -25.10 35.52 22.44
CA ALA A 1018 -24.35 35.10 21.27
C ALA A 1018 -25.19 35.23 19.97
N VAL A 1019 -26.47 34.83 20.01
CA VAL A 1019 -27.41 34.99 18.89
C VAL A 1019 -27.62 36.47 18.54
N ASP A 1020 -27.90 37.31 19.54
CA ASP A 1020 -28.12 38.74 19.35
C ASP A 1020 -26.88 39.42 18.77
N TYR A 1021 -25.68 39.06 19.26
CA TYR A 1021 -24.43 39.59 18.75
C TYR A 1021 -24.23 39.31 17.26
N LEU A 1022 -24.43 38.06 16.81
CA LEU A 1022 -24.30 37.73 15.38
C LEU A 1022 -25.40 38.39 14.54
N ALA A 1023 -26.63 38.50 15.05
CA ALA A 1023 -27.73 39.13 14.34
C ALA A 1023 -27.51 40.63 14.11
N GLU A 1024 -26.84 41.31 15.05
CA GLU A 1024 -26.48 42.73 14.95
C GLU A 1024 -25.27 42.97 14.03
N ASN A 1025 -24.32 42.02 13.96
CA ASN A 1025 -23.01 42.24 13.34
C ASN A 1025 -22.78 41.49 12.02
N THR A 1026 -23.71 40.65 11.58
CA THR A 1026 -23.59 39.86 10.34
C THR A 1026 -24.90 39.88 9.54
N PRO A 1027 -24.87 39.70 8.20
CA PRO A 1027 -26.08 39.58 7.39
C PRO A 1027 -26.69 38.17 7.38
N MET A 1028 -26.25 37.26 8.26
CA MET A 1028 -26.77 35.89 8.32
C MET A 1028 -28.26 35.86 8.67
N ALA A 1029 -28.96 34.80 8.26
CA ALA A 1029 -30.35 34.59 8.66
C ALA A 1029 -30.43 34.11 10.11
N LYS A 1030 -31.50 34.48 10.83
CA LYS A 1030 -31.66 34.13 12.25
C LYS A 1030 -31.60 32.62 12.51
N VAL A 1031 -32.22 31.81 11.65
CA VAL A 1031 -32.22 30.35 11.76
C VAL A 1031 -30.80 29.76 11.61
N GLU A 1032 -29.98 30.32 10.73
CA GLU A 1032 -28.58 29.92 10.53
C GLU A 1032 -27.74 30.32 11.75
N ILE A 1033 -27.96 31.52 12.30
CA ILE A 1033 -27.28 31.99 13.51
C ILE A 1033 -27.59 31.06 14.69
N GLU A 1034 -28.85 30.72 14.92
CA GLU A 1034 -29.25 29.83 16.03
C GLU A 1034 -28.60 28.44 15.89
N ALA A 1035 -28.59 27.87 14.68
CA ALA A 1035 -27.94 26.58 14.42
C ALA A 1035 -26.42 26.63 14.62
N GLU A 1036 -25.75 27.69 14.17
CA GLU A 1036 -24.30 27.87 14.36
C GLU A 1036 -23.94 28.10 15.84
N ILE A 1037 -24.70 28.91 16.59
CA ILE A 1037 -24.47 29.09 18.03
C ILE A 1037 -24.59 27.75 18.77
N ASP A 1038 -25.59 26.93 18.40
CA ASP A 1038 -25.76 25.61 18.99
C ASP A 1038 -24.57 24.70 18.68
N ARG A 1039 -24.06 24.75 17.43
CA ARG A 1039 -22.83 24.05 17.03
C ARG A 1039 -21.62 24.50 17.84
N TYR A 1040 -21.43 25.80 18.03
CA TYR A 1040 -20.28 26.33 18.78
C TYR A 1040 -20.35 25.90 20.25
N ALA A 1041 -21.54 25.95 20.85
CA ALA A 1041 -21.75 25.45 22.20
C ALA A 1041 -21.45 23.94 22.34
N ALA A 1042 -21.75 23.15 21.30
CA ALA A 1042 -21.55 21.71 21.26
C ALA A 1042 -20.10 21.29 20.97
N PHE A 1043 -19.35 22.11 20.23
CA PHE A 1043 -17.98 21.86 19.80
C PHE A 1043 -17.02 23.03 20.13
N PRO A 1044 -16.70 23.22 21.42
CA PRO A 1044 -16.02 24.42 21.90
C PRO A 1044 -14.62 24.58 21.31
N GLY A 1045 -14.28 25.79 20.84
CA GLY A 1045 -12.94 26.12 20.36
C GLY A 1045 -12.67 25.76 18.90
N GLN A 1046 -13.45 24.86 18.29
CA GLN A 1046 -13.33 24.53 16.87
C GLN A 1046 -13.60 25.75 15.99
N ALA A 1047 -14.61 26.55 16.32
CA ALA A 1047 -15.01 27.72 15.56
C ALA A 1047 -13.91 28.81 15.45
N LEU A 1048 -12.93 28.78 16.35
CA LEU A 1048 -11.81 29.72 16.37
C LEU A 1048 -10.78 29.45 15.27
N SER A 1049 -10.68 28.19 14.82
CA SER A 1049 -9.62 27.72 13.92
C SER A 1049 -9.56 28.51 12.61
N TYR A 1050 -10.72 28.76 11.99
CA TYR A 1050 -10.86 29.43 10.71
C TYR A 1050 -10.15 30.79 10.68
N MET A 1051 -10.55 31.69 11.58
CA MET A 1051 -10.05 33.07 11.55
C MET A 1051 -8.63 33.15 12.09
N VAL A 1052 -8.29 32.39 13.14
CA VAL A 1052 -6.92 32.32 13.65
C VAL A 1052 -5.97 31.84 12.55
N GLY A 1053 -6.36 30.78 11.84
CA GLY A 1053 -5.64 30.22 10.72
C GLY A 1053 -5.35 31.24 9.62
N ARG A 1054 -6.40 31.88 9.09
CA ARG A 1054 -6.24 32.90 8.05
C ARG A 1054 -5.31 34.02 8.51
N LEU A 1055 -5.54 34.57 9.70
CA LEU A 1055 -4.75 35.70 10.21
C LEU A 1055 -3.27 35.35 10.32
N GLU A 1056 -2.93 34.12 10.74
CA GLU A 1056 -1.54 33.68 10.77
C GLU A 1056 -0.97 33.49 9.36
N ILE A 1057 -1.72 32.90 8.42
CA ILE A 1057 -1.27 32.77 7.02
C ILE A 1057 -1.03 34.15 6.39
N GLU A 1058 -1.94 35.09 6.59
CA GLU A 1058 -1.81 36.49 6.12
C GLU A 1058 -0.62 37.19 6.78
N ARG A 1059 -0.39 36.99 8.09
CA ARG A 1059 0.78 37.53 8.79
C ARG A 1059 2.07 36.98 8.20
N ILE A 1060 2.15 35.66 8.03
CA ILE A 1060 3.32 34.96 7.48
C ILE A 1060 3.59 35.44 6.04
N ARG A 1061 2.55 35.58 5.21
CA ARG A 1061 2.65 36.13 3.86
C ARG A 1061 3.17 37.57 3.87
N ALA A 1062 2.59 38.44 4.69
CA ALA A 1062 2.99 39.85 4.78
C ALA A 1062 4.45 40.01 5.24
N GLU A 1063 4.91 39.18 6.17
CA GLU A 1063 6.32 39.13 6.60
C GLU A 1063 7.26 38.69 5.46
N ALA A 1064 6.85 37.68 4.69
CA ALA A 1064 7.61 37.22 3.52
C ALA A 1064 7.66 38.26 2.39
N GLU A 1065 6.54 38.91 2.08
CA GLU A 1065 6.46 40.03 1.12
C GLU A 1065 7.39 41.18 1.53
N ALA A 1066 7.36 41.56 2.82
CA ALA A 1066 8.22 42.62 3.35
C ALA A 1066 9.71 42.27 3.30
N ALA A 1067 10.06 41.00 3.56
CA ALA A 1067 11.44 40.53 3.56
C ALA A 1067 12.03 40.40 2.16
N LEU A 1068 11.25 39.93 1.18
CA LEU A 1068 11.71 39.67 -0.18
C LEU A 1068 11.56 40.87 -1.12
N GLY A 1069 10.63 41.79 -0.83
CA GLY A 1069 10.34 42.94 -1.69
C GLY A 1069 10.00 42.50 -3.11
N ASP A 1070 10.67 43.10 -4.11
CA ASP A 1070 10.48 42.76 -5.54
C ASP A 1070 10.82 41.30 -5.90
N ARG A 1071 11.48 40.54 -5.00
CA ARG A 1071 11.77 39.11 -5.19
C ARG A 1071 10.66 38.19 -4.71
N PHE A 1072 9.64 38.71 -4.03
CA PHE A 1072 8.52 37.90 -3.57
C PHE A 1072 7.77 37.33 -4.77
N ASP A 1073 7.58 36.01 -4.76
CA ASP A 1073 6.75 35.30 -5.73
C ASP A 1073 5.61 34.59 -5.00
N ILE A 1074 4.38 34.94 -5.35
CA ILE A 1074 3.18 34.35 -4.76
C ILE A 1074 3.06 32.85 -5.06
N LYS A 1075 3.55 32.40 -6.22
CA LYS A 1075 3.56 30.98 -6.57
C LYS A 1075 4.51 30.21 -5.65
N GLY A 1076 5.72 30.75 -5.45
CA GLY A 1076 6.69 30.22 -4.50
C GLY A 1076 6.18 30.18 -3.06
N PHE A 1077 5.46 31.22 -2.62
CA PHE A 1077 4.82 31.22 -1.30
C PHE A 1077 3.77 30.11 -1.14
N HIS A 1078 2.82 30.00 -2.07
CA HIS A 1078 1.80 28.95 -2.02
C HIS A 1078 2.39 27.54 -2.11
N GLU A 1079 3.42 27.35 -2.93
CA GLU A 1079 4.14 26.07 -3.03
C GLU A 1079 4.72 25.66 -1.66
N VAL A 1080 5.35 26.59 -0.94
CA VAL A 1080 5.94 26.29 0.37
C VAL A 1080 4.87 26.00 1.42
N VAL A 1081 3.75 26.72 1.37
CA VAL A 1081 2.63 26.52 2.31
C VAL A 1081 2.02 25.13 2.12
N LEU A 1082 1.78 24.69 0.87
CA LEU A 1082 1.01 23.47 0.56
C LEU A 1082 1.89 22.21 0.45
N SER A 1083 3.11 22.32 -0.07
CA SER A 1083 3.96 21.16 -0.38
C SER A 1083 4.75 20.61 0.81
N ASN A 1084 4.46 21.09 2.03
CA ASN A 1084 5.00 20.56 3.28
C ASN A 1084 3.93 19.81 4.11
N GLY A 1085 2.76 19.56 3.55
CA GLY A 1085 1.66 18.88 4.24
C GLY A 1085 0.97 19.78 5.25
N ILE A 1086 0.13 19.20 6.10
CA ILE A 1086 -0.64 19.92 7.11
C ILE A 1086 0.26 20.23 8.32
N LEU A 1087 0.43 21.51 8.63
CA LEU A 1087 1.38 21.98 9.63
C LEU A 1087 0.71 22.79 10.75
N PRO A 1088 1.16 22.65 12.02
CA PRO A 1088 0.90 23.64 13.05
C PRO A 1088 1.32 25.04 12.57
N LEU A 1089 0.55 26.08 12.88
CA LEU A 1089 0.77 27.42 12.32
C LEU A 1089 2.15 28.00 12.67
N ARG A 1090 2.67 27.69 13.87
CA ARG A 1090 4.04 28.05 14.24
C ARG A 1090 5.08 27.39 13.33
N VAL A 1091 4.88 26.11 13.01
CA VAL A 1091 5.80 25.34 12.18
C VAL A 1091 5.74 25.82 10.73
N LEU A 1092 4.54 26.18 10.24
CA LEU A 1092 4.37 26.83 8.94
C LEU A 1092 5.19 28.13 8.84
N ASP A 1093 5.14 28.98 9.89
CA ASP A 1093 5.94 30.21 9.95
C ASP A 1093 7.44 29.92 9.86
N ASP A 1094 7.94 28.93 10.60
CA ASP A 1094 9.34 28.51 10.57
C ASP A 1094 9.76 28.00 9.16
N VAL A 1095 8.90 27.22 8.49
CA VAL A 1095 9.12 26.71 7.13
C VAL A 1095 9.17 27.86 6.10
N VAL A 1096 8.24 28.80 6.17
CA VAL A 1096 8.23 29.96 5.26
C VAL A 1096 9.45 30.85 5.52
N LYS A 1097 9.85 31.08 6.77
CA LYS A 1097 11.08 31.82 7.10
C LYS A 1097 12.33 31.16 6.53
N ALA A 1098 12.40 29.82 6.57
CA ALA A 1098 13.50 29.07 5.96
C ALA A 1098 13.51 29.24 4.43
N TRP A 1099 12.35 29.20 3.78
CA TRP A 1099 12.22 29.50 2.35
C TRP A 1099 12.65 30.93 2.01
N VAL A 1100 12.19 31.94 2.75
CA VAL A 1100 12.58 33.35 2.56
C VAL A 1100 14.10 33.51 2.68
N ALA A 1101 14.73 32.83 3.63
CA ALA A 1101 16.18 32.89 3.82
C ALA A 1101 16.98 32.23 2.68
N ALA A 1102 16.37 31.30 1.94
CA ALA A 1102 16.98 30.62 0.81
C ALA A 1102 16.86 31.40 -0.52
N GLN A 1103 16.00 32.43 -0.58
CA GLN A 1103 15.84 33.33 -1.74
C GLN A 1103 16.91 34.42 -1.76
#